data_AF-A0A954GJE5-F1
#
_entry.id   AF-A0A954GJE5-F1
#
_cell.length_a   1.000
_cell.length_b   1.000
_cell.length_c   1.000
_cell.angle_alpha   90.00
_cell.angle_beta   90.00
_cell.angle_gamma   90.00
#
_symmetry.space_group_name_H-M   'P 1'
#
loop_
_entity.id
_entity.type
_entity.pdbx_description
1 polymer ?
#
loop_
_entity_poly.entity_id
_entity_poly.type
_entity_poly.pdbx_seq_one_letter_code
_entity_poly.pdbx_strand_id
1 'polypeptide(L)'
;MAENRAVWGIEIGQSALKAIKLQYAESSDQVVAVAFDYVPFPKILSQPDAIPEELIPQAVDTFLSRNDVQGDLVAISVPGHSALVRFIQLPPVESSKVGEIIKYEARQQIPFALEEVIWDYQPLGSGIEESGFMLDAEVGLFAMKRDQVMQQMRPFMNAKIEVELVQIAPLALYNVLCFDQLGIRPDTEGAGQDEHTIVLDMGCDNTTLLVSNGAKIWVRNVPVGGNHFTRALTKDMKLSFAKAEHLKCNATKSPDPRAVFQALRPVFNDFVSEIQRSIGYFSSVNRQAKISRVIGYGNGFKLAGLQKFLQQNLQYDVERPDTFPSLAGDSVLNTPLFQENLLGFAVPYGLALQTLGMSRIRTSLLPPEMAIARQVRRKKPWAVATAALLLTSTAISMGANGLSYGTVHTDQWENAVKEEKDLKTEITTLTGAYDKQKAEFDKIRKQANYLVEGRRDMKWLEVYKAINECLPRDGNDEAETLPIELRNRISITSITCEHTKNLETWFAELTEEQKENMNPAELAAGPKGEGYIFRLQGTHYHREEENPQMWDILYVKNAFLEPGLWQWTVEAEDGTQQDVRRMGISHATAELMGAPYPTEYYINGLQAAISGDTGPVSRTGLNPGYSPVRRSPTVRTQTPTRSRSRKGEAEDDYGGSSRFNTGSVGSIQPGVDSEDVRLIEQTDFLVTFAWQPVPKPERGDDPLAAAGGAATGGQPSAAQPPATQTPAGGNTAGEKEEETNF
;
A
#
# COMPACT_ATOMS: atom_id res chain seq x y z
N MET A 1 -40.76 -12.44 -24.34
CA MET A 1 -42.05 -12.60 -23.64
C MET A 1 -41.75 -13.32 -22.34
N ALA A 2 -42.50 -13.07 -21.26
CA ALA A 2 -42.49 -14.00 -20.14
C ALA A 2 -43.16 -15.31 -20.60
N GLU A 3 -42.60 -16.46 -20.26
CA GLU A 3 -43.35 -17.70 -20.32
C GLU A 3 -44.45 -17.61 -19.27
N ASN A 4 -45.69 -17.95 -19.63
CA ASN A 4 -46.83 -17.84 -18.71
C ASN A 4 -46.76 -18.98 -17.68
N ARG A 5 -45.91 -18.83 -16.67
CA ARG A 5 -45.45 -19.94 -15.81
C ARG A 5 -46.59 -20.54 -15.01
N ALA A 6 -46.75 -21.86 -15.18
CA ALA A 6 -47.59 -22.66 -14.33
C ALA A 6 -46.81 -23.16 -13.10
N VAL A 7 -47.58 -23.48 -12.06
CA VAL A 7 -47.09 -23.72 -10.70
C VAL A 7 -47.79 -24.93 -10.10
N TRP A 8 -47.04 -25.96 -9.75
CA TRP A 8 -47.52 -27.09 -8.95
C TRP A 8 -47.42 -26.79 -7.46
N GLY A 9 -48.56 -26.65 -6.79
CA GLY A 9 -48.63 -26.73 -5.33
C GLY A 9 -48.85 -28.19 -4.90
N ILE A 10 -47.95 -28.74 -4.07
CA ILE A 10 -47.95 -30.16 -3.68
C ILE A 10 -47.90 -30.31 -2.16
N GLU A 11 -48.84 -31.07 -1.59
CA GLU A 11 -48.82 -31.51 -0.20
C GLU A 11 -48.66 -33.04 -0.15
N ILE A 12 -47.64 -33.51 0.59
CA ILE A 12 -47.55 -34.89 1.06
C ILE A 12 -48.25 -34.96 2.42
N GLY A 13 -49.54 -35.30 2.39
CA GLY A 13 -50.36 -35.44 3.60
C GLY A 13 -50.11 -36.78 4.31
N GLN A 14 -50.89 -37.07 5.36
CA GLN A 14 -50.84 -38.38 6.02
C GLN A 14 -51.66 -39.47 5.31
N SER A 15 -52.58 -39.10 4.40
CA SER A 15 -53.50 -40.04 3.71
C SER A 15 -53.41 -40.01 2.18
N ALA A 16 -52.84 -38.96 1.59
CA ALA A 16 -52.60 -38.85 0.15
C ALA A 16 -51.49 -37.82 -0.14
N LEU A 17 -50.82 -37.98 -1.28
CA LEU A 17 -50.18 -36.87 -1.99
C LEU A 17 -51.27 -36.13 -2.78
N LYS A 18 -51.30 -34.80 -2.67
CA LYS A 18 -52.29 -33.92 -3.28
C LYS A 18 -51.58 -32.82 -4.05
N ALA A 19 -51.86 -32.68 -5.34
CA ALA A 19 -51.19 -31.72 -6.22
C ALA A 19 -52.21 -30.91 -7.03
N ILE A 20 -52.00 -29.60 -7.17
CA ILE A 20 -52.76 -28.73 -8.08
C ILE A 20 -51.81 -27.87 -8.90
N LYS A 21 -52.05 -27.79 -10.22
CA LYS A 21 -51.31 -26.95 -11.15
C LYS A 21 -52.13 -25.70 -11.45
N LEU A 22 -51.64 -24.56 -11.01
CA LEU A 22 -52.23 -23.25 -11.30
C LEU A 22 -51.45 -22.54 -12.41
N GLN A 23 -52.13 -21.70 -13.17
CA GLN A 23 -51.53 -20.73 -14.08
C GLN A 23 -52.27 -19.41 -13.92
N TYR A 24 -51.57 -18.28 -14.00
CA TYR A 24 -52.22 -16.97 -14.06
C TYR A 24 -52.57 -16.64 -15.52
N ALA A 25 -53.75 -16.10 -15.76
CA ALA A 25 -54.22 -15.66 -17.06
C ALA A 25 -54.29 -14.14 -17.09
N GLU A 26 -53.16 -13.49 -17.43
CA GLU A 26 -53.03 -12.02 -17.49
C GLU A 26 -54.15 -11.35 -18.30
N SER A 27 -54.61 -11.99 -19.37
CA SER A 27 -55.67 -11.50 -20.26
C SER A 27 -57.08 -11.41 -19.63
N SER A 28 -57.28 -12.03 -18.48
CA SER A 28 -58.59 -12.12 -17.79
C SER A 28 -58.50 -11.89 -16.28
N ASP A 29 -57.33 -11.51 -15.76
CA ASP A 29 -57.01 -11.37 -14.33
C ASP A 29 -57.54 -12.51 -13.45
N GLN A 30 -57.26 -13.75 -13.88
CA GLN A 30 -57.75 -14.96 -13.21
C GLN A 30 -56.64 -15.98 -12.96
N VAL A 31 -56.72 -16.64 -11.81
CA VAL A 31 -55.94 -17.85 -11.52
C VAL A 31 -56.74 -19.05 -12.00
N VAL A 32 -56.14 -19.86 -12.87
CA VAL A 32 -56.76 -21.00 -13.53
C VAL A 32 -56.13 -22.30 -13.03
N ALA A 33 -56.93 -23.23 -12.53
CA ALA A 33 -56.51 -24.61 -12.32
C ALA A 33 -56.44 -25.34 -13.68
N VAL A 34 -55.23 -25.67 -14.11
CA VAL A 34 -54.98 -26.31 -15.42
C VAL A 34 -54.75 -27.82 -15.32
N ALA A 35 -54.34 -28.32 -14.15
CA ALA A 35 -54.27 -29.75 -13.84
C ALA A 35 -54.37 -29.99 -12.32
N PHE A 36 -54.61 -31.23 -11.91
CA PHE A 36 -54.54 -31.67 -10.52
C PHE A 36 -54.21 -33.17 -10.46
N ASP A 37 -53.75 -33.65 -9.31
CA ASP A 37 -53.67 -35.08 -9.02
C ASP A 37 -53.99 -35.37 -7.55
N TYR A 38 -54.52 -36.56 -7.32
CA TYR A 38 -54.82 -37.12 -6.00
C TYR A 38 -54.32 -38.56 -5.95
N VAL A 39 -53.24 -38.78 -5.21
CA VAL A 39 -52.60 -40.09 -5.06
C VAL A 39 -52.80 -40.57 -3.62
N PRO A 40 -53.88 -41.32 -3.32
CA PRO A 40 -54.12 -41.85 -1.98
C PRO A 40 -53.09 -42.93 -1.62
N PHE A 41 -52.62 -42.92 -0.38
CA PHE A 41 -51.75 -43.99 0.10
C PHE A 41 -52.57 -45.27 0.40
N PRO A 42 -52.05 -46.48 0.13
CA PRO A 42 -52.68 -47.75 0.51
C PRO A 42 -52.96 -47.88 2.02
N LYS A 43 -52.21 -47.17 2.86
CA LYS A 43 -52.43 -47.01 4.30
C LYS A 43 -52.16 -45.56 4.69
N ILE A 44 -52.85 -45.05 5.70
CA ILE A 44 -52.50 -43.74 6.30
C ILE A 44 -51.11 -43.89 6.93
N LEU A 45 -50.21 -42.94 6.67
CA LEU A 45 -48.77 -43.04 7.00
C LEU A 45 -48.49 -43.15 8.51
N SER A 46 -49.43 -42.69 9.35
CA SER A 46 -49.41 -42.81 10.82
C SER A 46 -50.08 -44.09 11.37
N GLN A 47 -50.36 -45.09 10.53
CA GLN A 47 -50.72 -46.45 10.97
C GLN A 47 -49.47 -47.23 11.41
N PRO A 48 -49.53 -48.07 12.46
CA PRO A 48 -48.36 -48.80 12.98
C PRO A 48 -47.70 -49.78 12.00
N ASP A 49 -48.41 -50.15 10.93
CA ASP A 49 -47.98 -51.07 9.87
C ASP A 49 -47.84 -50.38 8.50
N ALA A 50 -47.75 -49.06 8.47
CA ALA A 50 -47.34 -48.28 7.29
C ALA A 50 -45.83 -48.03 7.30
N ILE A 51 -45.22 -47.94 6.11
CA ILE A 51 -43.80 -47.64 5.93
C ILE A 51 -43.70 -46.37 5.06
N PRO A 52 -43.62 -45.16 5.65
CA PRO A 52 -43.61 -43.90 4.90
C PRO A 52 -42.46 -43.82 3.88
N GLU A 53 -41.30 -44.39 4.23
CA GLU A 53 -40.12 -44.52 3.38
C GLU A 53 -40.37 -45.27 2.05
N GLU A 54 -41.38 -46.15 1.99
CA GLU A 54 -41.78 -46.86 0.77
C GLU A 54 -42.99 -46.19 0.10
N LEU A 55 -44.00 -45.82 0.89
CA LEU A 55 -45.28 -45.30 0.40
C LEU A 55 -45.16 -43.90 -0.20
N ILE A 56 -44.28 -43.04 0.34
CA ILE A 56 -44.11 -41.67 -0.17
C ILE A 56 -43.43 -41.69 -1.56
N PRO A 57 -42.28 -42.37 -1.79
CA PRO A 57 -41.70 -42.48 -3.12
C PRO A 57 -42.66 -43.06 -4.16
N GLN A 58 -43.37 -44.15 -3.84
CA GLN A 58 -44.38 -44.74 -4.74
C GLN A 58 -45.46 -43.75 -5.17
N ALA A 59 -45.89 -42.84 -4.29
CA ALA A 59 -46.85 -41.81 -4.63
C ALA A 59 -46.26 -40.67 -5.48
N VAL A 60 -44.99 -40.31 -5.26
CA VAL A 60 -44.26 -39.33 -6.10
C VAL A 60 -44.01 -39.90 -7.49
N ASP A 61 -43.60 -41.15 -7.60
CA ASP A 61 -43.44 -41.86 -8.88
C ASP A 61 -44.78 -41.98 -9.61
N THR A 62 -45.87 -42.28 -8.89
CA THR A 62 -47.23 -42.29 -9.46
C THR A 62 -47.65 -40.92 -9.98
N PHE A 63 -47.38 -39.85 -9.22
CA PHE A 63 -47.66 -38.47 -9.63
C PHE A 63 -46.87 -38.08 -10.89
N LEU A 64 -45.58 -38.39 -10.96
CA LEU A 64 -44.73 -38.15 -12.13
C LEU A 64 -45.09 -39.04 -13.34
N SER A 65 -45.65 -40.23 -13.13
CA SER A 65 -46.16 -41.07 -14.23
C SER A 65 -47.41 -40.50 -14.92
N ARG A 66 -48.07 -39.52 -14.30
CA ARG A 66 -49.30 -38.87 -14.76
C ARG A 66 -49.10 -37.43 -15.21
N ASN A 67 -48.11 -36.74 -14.62
CA ASN A 67 -47.94 -35.30 -14.74
C ASN A 67 -46.50 -34.95 -15.11
N ASP A 68 -46.32 -34.11 -16.13
CA ASP A 68 -45.06 -33.42 -16.33
C ASP A 68 -44.95 -32.22 -15.36
N VAL A 69 -43.74 -32.02 -14.84
CA VAL A 69 -43.34 -30.93 -13.95
C VAL A 69 -42.15 -30.13 -14.52
N GLN A 70 -41.63 -30.52 -15.68
CA GLN A 70 -40.46 -29.88 -16.29
C GLN A 70 -40.84 -28.50 -16.85
N GLY A 71 -40.18 -27.46 -16.35
CA GLY A 71 -40.45 -26.06 -16.71
C GLY A 71 -41.46 -25.35 -15.81
N ASP A 72 -42.25 -26.09 -15.03
CA ASP A 72 -43.11 -25.54 -13.99
C ASP A 72 -42.30 -25.10 -12.76
N LEU A 73 -42.92 -24.27 -11.91
CA LEU A 73 -42.43 -24.04 -10.55
C LEU A 73 -43.10 -25.03 -9.59
N VAL A 74 -42.35 -25.61 -8.65
CA VAL A 74 -42.91 -26.55 -7.66
C VAL A 74 -42.84 -25.95 -6.26
N ALA A 75 -43.98 -25.92 -5.58
CA ALA A 75 -44.15 -25.41 -4.23
C ALA A 75 -44.62 -26.54 -3.31
N ILE A 76 -44.00 -26.71 -2.14
CA ILE A 76 -44.31 -27.80 -1.20
C ILE A 76 -44.67 -27.27 0.19
N SER A 77 -45.64 -27.94 0.84
CA SER A 77 -46.00 -27.66 2.23
C SER A 77 -45.22 -28.52 3.22
N VAL A 78 -44.85 -27.93 4.36
CA VAL A 78 -44.40 -28.66 5.56
C VAL A 78 -45.45 -28.59 6.69
N PRO A 79 -45.53 -29.59 7.59
CA PRO A 79 -46.56 -29.62 8.63
C PRO A 79 -46.42 -28.47 9.63
N GLY A 80 -47.52 -27.73 9.86
CA GLY A 80 -47.51 -26.55 10.75
C GLY A 80 -47.15 -26.85 12.21
N HIS A 81 -47.32 -28.08 12.69
CA HIS A 81 -46.94 -28.50 14.05
C HIS A 81 -45.44 -28.82 14.20
N SER A 82 -44.71 -28.97 13.09
CA SER A 82 -43.25 -29.15 13.07
C SER A 82 -42.48 -27.83 13.00
N ALA A 83 -43.19 -26.71 12.80
CA ALA A 83 -42.64 -25.37 12.73
C ALA A 83 -42.98 -24.56 13.98
N LEU A 84 -42.05 -23.71 14.39
CA LEU A 84 -42.31 -22.63 15.34
C LEU A 84 -42.97 -21.47 14.63
N VAL A 85 -44.07 -20.98 15.20
CA VAL A 85 -44.72 -19.73 14.83
C VAL A 85 -44.69 -18.79 16.04
N ARG A 86 -44.20 -17.57 15.84
CA ARG A 86 -44.18 -16.50 16.84
C ARG A 86 -44.60 -15.19 16.19
N PHE A 87 -45.38 -14.39 16.88
CA PHE A 87 -45.73 -13.03 16.47
C PHE A 87 -45.14 -12.08 17.50
N ILE A 88 -44.39 -11.09 17.05
CA ILE A 88 -43.74 -10.08 17.88
C ILE A 88 -44.14 -8.68 17.42
N GLN A 89 -44.20 -7.75 18.37
CA GLN A 89 -44.26 -6.33 18.08
C GLN A 89 -42.83 -5.79 18.11
N LEU A 90 -42.40 -5.12 17.04
CA LEU A 90 -41.10 -4.45 17.03
C LEU A 90 -41.17 -3.13 17.82
N PRO A 91 -40.09 -2.75 18.53
CA PRO A 91 -39.97 -1.38 19.04
C PRO A 91 -39.86 -0.39 17.86
N PRO A 92 -40.21 0.90 18.05
CA PRO A 92 -40.01 1.95 17.06
C PRO A 92 -38.60 1.92 16.46
N VAL A 93 -38.52 1.70 15.15
CA VAL A 93 -37.25 1.44 14.44
C VAL A 93 -37.22 2.17 13.11
N GLU A 94 -36.07 2.77 12.79
CA GLU A 94 -35.79 3.37 11.48
C GLU A 94 -35.97 2.31 10.38
N SER A 95 -36.72 2.63 9.32
CA SER A 95 -37.12 1.67 8.28
C SER A 95 -35.95 0.91 7.63
N SER A 96 -34.76 1.53 7.61
CA SER A 96 -33.49 0.94 7.14
C SER A 96 -32.96 -0.22 8.01
N LYS A 97 -33.27 -0.24 9.32
CA LYS A 97 -32.71 -1.14 10.35
C LYS A 97 -33.66 -2.26 10.79
N VAL A 98 -34.89 -2.27 10.27
CA VAL A 98 -35.92 -3.27 10.56
C VAL A 98 -35.37 -4.70 10.48
N GLY A 99 -34.64 -5.04 9.41
CA GLY A 99 -34.07 -6.38 9.21
C GLY A 99 -33.00 -6.78 10.23
N GLU A 100 -32.24 -5.82 10.80
CA GLU A 100 -31.26 -6.11 11.85
C GLU A 100 -31.92 -6.36 13.20
N ILE A 101 -32.94 -5.56 13.55
CA ILE A 101 -33.72 -5.76 14.78
C ILE A 101 -34.53 -7.07 14.71
N ILE A 102 -35.15 -7.40 13.57
CA ILE A 102 -35.82 -8.70 13.38
C ILE A 102 -34.84 -9.86 13.59
N LYS A 103 -33.59 -9.75 13.13
CA LYS A 103 -32.55 -10.76 13.34
C LYS A 103 -32.06 -10.84 14.80
N TYR A 104 -32.12 -9.73 15.54
CA TYR A 104 -31.84 -9.71 16.98
C TYR A 104 -32.98 -10.36 17.78
N GLU A 105 -34.23 -10.00 17.50
CA GLU A 105 -35.41 -10.61 18.12
C GLU A 105 -35.53 -12.10 17.80
N ALA A 106 -35.29 -12.51 16.55
CA ALA A 106 -35.33 -13.92 16.16
C ALA A 106 -34.39 -14.81 17.00
N ARG A 107 -33.22 -14.29 17.44
CA ARG A 107 -32.30 -15.01 18.35
C ARG A 107 -32.84 -15.20 19.77
N GLN A 108 -33.78 -14.37 20.21
CA GLN A 108 -34.43 -14.50 21.52
C GLN A 108 -35.71 -15.35 21.45
N GLN A 109 -36.47 -15.23 20.36
CA GLN A 109 -37.78 -15.88 20.19
C GLN A 109 -37.69 -17.33 19.69
N ILE A 110 -36.61 -17.70 18.98
CA ILE A 110 -36.35 -19.06 18.50
C ILE A 110 -35.49 -19.80 19.55
N PRO A 111 -35.97 -20.91 20.14
CA PRO A 111 -35.27 -21.62 21.23
C PRO A 111 -34.17 -22.57 20.72
N PHE A 112 -33.55 -22.24 19.58
CA PHE A 112 -32.52 -23.02 18.90
C PHE A 112 -31.52 -22.06 18.24
N ALA A 113 -30.29 -22.51 17.97
CA ALA A 113 -29.32 -21.72 17.20
C ALA A 113 -29.88 -21.43 15.78
N LEU A 114 -29.69 -20.20 15.28
CA LEU A 114 -30.23 -19.79 13.96
C LEU A 114 -29.59 -20.57 12.80
N GLU A 115 -28.47 -21.22 13.04
CA GLU A 115 -27.71 -22.04 12.12
C GLU A 115 -28.33 -23.45 11.95
N GLU A 116 -28.98 -23.96 13.01
CA GLU A 116 -29.69 -25.25 13.04
C GLU A 116 -31.11 -25.20 12.44
N VAL A 117 -31.68 -24.01 12.27
CA VAL A 117 -33.02 -23.80 11.71
C VAL A 117 -32.95 -23.16 10.33
N ILE A 118 -33.94 -23.44 9.49
CA ILE A 118 -34.34 -22.51 8.44
C ILE A 118 -35.44 -21.63 9.05
N TRP A 119 -35.32 -20.32 8.90
CA TRP A 119 -36.31 -19.37 9.39
C TRP A 119 -36.46 -18.19 8.42
N ASP A 120 -37.64 -17.59 8.44
CA ASP A 120 -37.99 -16.42 7.65
C ASP A 120 -39.08 -15.61 8.37
N TYR A 121 -39.36 -14.39 7.91
CA TYR A 121 -40.26 -13.46 8.58
C TYR A 121 -41.24 -12.75 7.63
N GLN A 122 -42.44 -12.49 8.14
CA GLN A 122 -43.49 -11.76 7.43
C GLN A 122 -43.92 -10.55 8.27
N PRO A 123 -43.76 -9.31 7.77
CA PRO A 123 -44.46 -8.15 8.31
C PRO A 123 -45.98 -8.33 8.19
N LEU A 124 -46.71 -8.00 9.26
CA LEU A 124 -48.17 -8.16 9.39
C LEU A 124 -48.84 -6.84 9.76
N GLY A 125 -50.09 -6.68 9.32
CA GLY A 125 -50.81 -5.41 9.44
C GLY A 125 -50.14 -4.27 8.66
N SER A 126 -50.39 -3.04 9.11
CA SER A 126 -49.77 -1.82 8.61
C SER A 126 -49.15 -1.08 9.79
N GLY A 127 -47.87 -1.32 10.06
CA GLY A 127 -47.09 -0.44 10.92
C GLY A 127 -47.04 0.96 10.29
N ILE A 128 -47.18 1.99 11.10
CA ILE A 128 -47.25 3.38 10.62
C ILE A 128 -45.83 3.88 10.41
N GLU A 129 -45.46 4.22 9.18
CA GLU A 129 -44.19 4.90 8.90
C GLU A 129 -44.35 6.40 9.20
N GLU A 130 -43.87 6.84 10.37
CA GLU A 130 -43.88 8.24 10.78
C GLU A 130 -42.45 8.76 10.91
N SER A 131 -42.14 9.85 10.18
CA SER A 131 -40.80 10.47 10.18
C SER A 131 -39.63 9.52 9.84
N GLY A 132 -39.87 8.45 9.09
CA GLY A 132 -38.87 7.42 8.73
C GLY A 132 -38.68 6.31 9.77
N PHE A 133 -39.56 6.24 10.78
CA PHE A 133 -39.63 5.16 11.76
C PHE A 133 -40.90 4.34 11.56
N MET A 134 -40.77 3.01 11.59
CA MET A 134 -41.89 2.09 11.67
C MET A 134 -42.40 2.01 13.11
N LEU A 135 -43.63 2.47 13.33
CA LEU A 135 -44.37 2.34 14.60
C LEU A 135 -45.32 1.13 14.54
N ASP A 136 -45.52 0.46 15.68
CA ASP A 136 -46.44 -0.67 15.88
C ASP A 136 -46.35 -1.78 14.80
N ALA A 137 -45.13 -2.06 14.34
CA ALA A 137 -44.86 -3.07 13.32
C ALA A 137 -44.89 -4.49 13.90
N GLU A 138 -45.96 -5.24 13.60
CA GLU A 138 -46.08 -6.64 13.96
C GLU A 138 -45.36 -7.53 12.93
N VAL A 139 -44.59 -8.52 13.41
CA VAL A 139 -43.85 -9.46 12.56
C VAL A 139 -44.13 -10.90 12.99
N GLY A 140 -44.55 -11.73 12.03
CA GLY A 140 -44.57 -13.17 12.17
C GLY A 140 -43.20 -13.77 11.87
N LEU A 141 -42.60 -14.44 12.85
CA LEU A 141 -41.40 -15.28 12.70
C LEU A 141 -41.83 -16.75 12.48
N PHE A 142 -41.28 -17.38 11.45
CA PHE A 142 -41.56 -18.77 11.09
C PHE A 142 -40.23 -19.53 11.01
N ALA A 143 -40.08 -20.60 11.79
CA ALA A 143 -38.83 -21.35 11.87
C ALA A 143 -39.04 -22.87 11.96
N MET A 144 -38.16 -23.65 11.35
CA MET A 144 -38.19 -25.12 11.38
C MET A 144 -36.77 -25.67 11.37
N LYS A 145 -36.51 -26.77 12.12
CA LYS A 145 -35.17 -27.38 12.14
C LYS A 145 -34.74 -27.82 10.73
N ARG A 146 -33.48 -27.56 10.36
CA ARG A 146 -32.92 -27.84 9.03
C ARG A 146 -33.16 -29.29 8.61
N ASP A 147 -32.89 -30.25 9.50
CA ASP A 147 -33.12 -31.68 9.24
C ASP A 147 -34.57 -32.02 8.95
N GLN A 148 -35.52 -31.34 9.59
CA GLN A 148 -36.96 -31.53 9.38
C GLN A 148 -37.41 -30.98 8.03
N VAL A 149 -36.89 -29.82 7.61
CA VAL A 149 -37.10 -29.30 6.25
C VAL A 149 -36.52 -30.28 5.22
N MET A 150 -35.28 -30.71 5.41
CA MET A 150 -34.60 -31.67 4.53
C MET A 150 -35.33 -33.02 4.44
N GLN A 151 -35.91 -33.51 5.55
CA GLN A 151 -36.73 -34.73 5.56
C GLN A 151 -37.97 -34.60 4.66
N GLN A 152 -38.64 -33.45 4.66
CA GLN A 152 -39.81 -33.18 3.80
C GLN A 152 -39.41 -32.93 2.33
N MET A 153 -38.22 -32.38 2.08
CA MET A 153 -37.69 -32.18 0.73
C MET A 153 -37.15 -33.48 0.08
N ARG A 154 -36.69 -34.45 0.88
CA ARG A 154 -36.04 -35.69 0.43
C ARG A 154 -36.77 -36.44 -0.70
N PRO A 155 -38.11 -36.63 -0.70
CA PRO A 155 -38.81 -37.31 -1.80
C PRO A 155 -38.66 -36.56 -3.13
N PHE A 156 -38.84 -35.23 -3.12
CA PHE A 156 -38.69 -34.37 -4.28
C PHE A 156 -37.25 -34.36 -4.81
N MET A 157 -36.27 -34.29 -3.90
CA MET A 157 -34.84 -34.35 -4.25
C MET A 157 -34.45 -35.68 -4.90
N ASN A 158 -34.93 -36.81 -4.36
CA ASN A 158 -34.70 -38.14 -4.94
C ASN A 158 -35.31 -38.25 -6.35
N ALA A 159 -36.52 -37.72 -6.52
CA ALA A 159 -37.22 -37.63 -7.81
C ALA A 159 -36.68 -36.53 -8.75
N LYS A 160 -35.60 -35.82 -8.34
CA LYS A 160 -34.95 -34.71 -9.09
C LYS A 160 -35.85 -33.50 -9.38
N ILE A 161 -36.95 -33.35 -8.64
CA ILE A 161 -37.88 -32.23 -8.75
C ILE A 161 -37.24 -30.99 -8.10
N GLU A 162 -37.07 -29.91 -8.86
CA GLU A 162 -36.56 -28.66 -8.30
C GLU A 162 -37.70 -27.86 -7.62
N VAL A 163 -37.69 -27.82 -6.29
CA VAL A 163 -38.59 -26.97 -5.48
C VAL A 163 -38.18 -25.49 -5.58
N GLU A 164 -39.14 -24.59 -5.79
CA GLU A 164 -38.99 -23.11 -5.76
C GLU A 164 -39.47 -22.54 -4.41
N LEU A 165 -40.50 -23.13 -3.79
CA LEU A 165 -41.04 -22.68 -2.49
C LEU A 165 -41.21 -23.86 -1.52
N VAL A 166 -40.71 -23.70 -0.30
CA VAL A 166 -41.14 -24.50 0.87
C VAL A 166 -41.90 -23.57 1.82
N GLN A 167 -43.09 -23.94 2.28
CA GLN A 167 -43.94 -23.11 3.14
C GLN A 167 -44.70 -23.95 4.19
N ILE A 168 -45.02 -23.38 5.35
CA ILE A 168 -45.84 -24.06 6.36
C ILE A 168 -47.32 -24.12 5.92
N ALA A 169 -47.97 -25.27 6.10
CA ALA A 169 -49.39 -25.45 5.73
C ALA A 169 -50.35 -24.36 6.28
N PRO A 170 -50.20 -23.83 7.52
CA PRO A 170 -51.04 -22.73 8.01
C PRO A 170 -50.94 -21.42 7.22
N LEU A 171 -49.78 -21.11 6.61
CA LEU A 171 -49.64 -19.92 5.76
C LEU A 171 -50.22 -20.15 4.36
N ALA A 172 -50.17 -21.38 3.84
CA ALA A 172 -50.91 -21.74 2.63
C ALA A 172 -52.43 -21.58 2.84
N LEU A 173 -52.97 -22.01 3.99
CA LEU A 173 -54.38 -21.78 4.34
C LEU A 173 -54.73 -20.28 4.45
N TYR A 174 -53.82 -19.45 4.98
CA TYR A 174 -53.99 -17.99 5.00
C TYR A 174 -53.98 -17.40 3.58
N ASN A 175 -53.15 -17.91 2.66
CA ASN A 175 -53.15 -17.48 1.26
C ASN A 175 -54.51 -17.74 0.59
N VAL A 176 -55.12 -18.92 0.81
CA VAL A 176 -56.48 -19.21 0.32
C VAL A 176 -57.52 -18.31 1.00
N LEU A 177 -57.48 -18.14 2.32
CA LEU A 177 -58.41 -17.25 3.02
C LEU A 177 -58.36 -15.83 2.43
N CYS A 178 -57.17 -15.27 2.26
CA CYS A 178 -57.03 -13.92 1.70
C CYS A 178 -57.52 -13.84 0.25
N PHE A 179 -57.00 -14.70 -0.64
CA PHE A 179 -57.26 -14.61 -2.06
C PHE A 179 -58.71 -15.01 -2.42
N ASP A 180 -59.16 -16.15 -1.90
CA ASP A 180 -60.36 -16.84 -2.36
C ASP A 180 -61.63 -16.45 -1.57
N GLN A 181 -61.47 -16.10 -0.29
CA GLN A 181 -62.58 -15.92 0.65
C GLN A 181 -62.74 -14.47 1.16
N LEU A 182 -61.67 -13.66 1.14
CA LEU A 182 -61.69 -12.25 1.55
C LEU A 182 -61.46 -11.27 0.38
N GLY A 183 -61.16 -11.77 -0.83
CA GLY A 183 -60.94 -10.95 -2.04
C GLY A 183 -59.64 -10.15 -2.06
N ILE A 184 -58.73 -10.38 -1.11
CA ILE A 184 -57.49 -9.62 -0.92
C ILE A 184 -56.47 -10.02 -1.98
N ARG A 185 -55.74 -9.04 -2.53
CA ARG A 185 -54.65 -9.22 -3.49
C ARG A 185 -53.35 -8.63 -2.90
N PRO A 186 -52.16 -8.88 -3.50
CA PRO A 186 -50.89 -8.38 -2.97
C PRO A 186 -50.89 -6.86 -2.76
N ASP A 187 -51.39 -6.12 -3.74
CA ASP A 187 -51.34 -4.65 -3.81
C ASP A 187 -52.57 -3.96 -3.19
N THR A 188 -53.44 -4.71 -2.49
CA THR A 188 -54.58 -4.11 -1.78
C THR A 188 -54.08 -3.43 -0.50
N GLU A 189 -54.02 -2.09 -0.49
CA GLU A 189 -53.77 -1.30 0.73
C GLU A 189 -54.91 -1.45 1.74
N GLY A 190 -54.61 -1.25 3.03
CA GLY A 190 -55.62 -1.24 4.12
C GLY A 190 -56.41 -2.54 4.35
N ALA A 191 -56.12 -3.62 3.63
CA ALA A 191 -57.01 -4.78 3.37
C ALA A 191 -57.37 -5.71 4.54
N GLY A 192 -57.34 -5.25 5.80
CA GLY A 192 -57.93 -5.98 6.92
C GLY A 192 -59.44 -5.74 6.98
N GLN A 193 -60.23 -6.80 7.14
CA GLN A 193 -61.66 -6.67 7.46
C GLN A 193 -61.86 -6.43 8.96
N ASP A 194 -62.98 -5.84 9.37
CA ASP A 194 -63.33 -5.65 10.79
C ASP A 194 -63.58 -6.99 11.52
N GLU A 195 -63.98 -8.02 10.78
CA GLU A 195 -64.35 -9.33 11.30
C GLU A 195 -63.29 -10.40 10.98
N HIS A 196 -63.02 -11.25 11.97
CA HIS A 196 -62.11 -12.38 11.85
C HIS A 196 -62.86 -13.65 11.43
N THR A 197 -62.33 -14.32 10.42
CA THR A 197 -62.72 -15.69 10.06
C THR A 197 -61.81 -16.68 10.76
N ILE A 198 -62.39 -17.76 11.29
CA ILE A 198 -61.64 -18.95 11.71
C ILE A 198 -61.55 -19.91 10.53
N VAL A 199 -60.37 -20.49 10.30
CA VAL A 199 -60.17 -21.58 9.35
C VAL A 199 -59.69 -22.81 10.12
N LEU A 200 -60.42 -23.92 9.98
CA LEU A 200 -60.13 -25.22 10.57
C LEU A 200 -59.74 -26.21 9.46
N ASP A 201 -58.47 -26.59 9.37
CA ASP A 201 -58.02 -27.67 8.47
C ASP A 201 -57.79 -28.96 9.27
N MET A 202 -58.67 -29.95 9.09
CA MET A 202 -58.65 -31.19 9.85
C MET A 202 -57.94 -32.32 9.07
N GLY A 203 -56.70 -32.60 9.46
CA GLY A 203 -55.89 -33.70 8.96
C GLY A 203 -56.15 -35.03 9.70
N CYS A 204 -55.25 -36.00 9.50
CA CYS A 204 -55.34 -37.31 10.14
C CYS A 204 -55.04 -37.24 11.65
N ASP A 205 -53.94 -36.61 12.07
CA ASP A 205 -53.52 -36.63 13.48
C ASP A 205 -53.65 -35.28 14.20
N ASN A 206 -53.75 -34.18 13.44
CA ASN A 206 -53.83 -32.81 13.94
C ASN A 206 -54.85 -31.99 13.16
N THR A 207 -55.29 -30.88 13.74
CA THR A 207 -56.10 -29.84 13.09
C THR A 207 -55.41 -28.48 13.20
N THR A 208 -55.22 -27.79 12.09
CA THR A 208 -54.76 -26.39 12.10
C THR A 208 -55.95 -25.49 12.41
N LEU A 209 -55.83 -24.63 13.44
CA LEU A 209 -56.77 -23.54 13.70
C LEU A 209 -56.06 -22.22 13.41
N LEU A 210 -56.43 -21.60 12.29
CA LEU A 210 -56.02 -20.27 11.86
C LEU A 210 -57.15 -19.28 12.21
N VAL A 211 -56.82 -18.09 12.70
CA VAL A 211 -57.75 -16.96 12.85
C VAL A 211 -57.14 -15.74 12.19
N SER A 212 -57.90 -15.09 11.29
CA SER A 212 -57.41 -13.94 10.55
C SER A 212 -58.54 -13.10 9.97
N ASN A 213 -58.27 -11.81 9.77
CA ASN A 213 -59.07 -10.84 9.04
C ASN A 213 -58.38 -10.35 7.75
N GLY A 214 -57.31 -11.02 7.32
CA GLY A 214 -56.46 -10.59 6.20
C GLY A 214 -55.28 -9.69 6.56
N ALA A 215 -55.35 -8.96 7.68
CA ALA A 215 -54.25 -8.10 8.17
C ALA A 215 -53.40 -8.81 9.25
N LYS A 216 -54.03 -9.42 10.26
CA LYS A 216 -53.34 -10.18 11.33
C LYS A 216 -53.48 -11.68 11.13
N ILE A 217 -52.52 -12.44 11.64
CA ILE A 217 -52.48 -13.91 11.59
C ILE A 217 -52.33 -14.44 13.01
N TRP A 218 -53.17 -15.41 13.39
CA TRP A 218 -52.98 -16.20 14.60
C TRP A 218 -53.17 -17.68 14.29
N VAL A 219 -52.28 -18.55 14.76
CA VAL A 219 -52.29 -19.98 14.47
C VAL A 219 -52.09 -20.79 15.75
N ARG A 220 -52.95 -21.79 15.96
CA ARG A 220 -52.75 -22.86 16.96
C ARG A 220 -52.96 -24.23 16.32
N ASN A 221 -52.06 -25.16 16.60
CA ASN A 221 -52.28 -26.57 16.30
C ASN A 221 -53.13 -27.21 17.40
N VAL A 222 -54.25 -27.84 17.02
CA VAL A 222 -55.09 -28.65 17.91
C VAL A 222 -54.69 -30.12 17.72
N PRO A 223 -54.27 -30.85 18.78
CA PRO A 223 -53.77 -32.22 18.68
C PRO A 223 -54.90 -33.26 18.59
N VAL A 224 -55.87 -33.00 17.71
CA VAL A 224 -57.01 -33.87 17.40
C VAL A 224 -57.18 -33.88 15.88
N GLY A 225 -57.53 -35.04 15.32
CA GLY A 225 -57.67 -35.25 13.88
C GLY A 225 -58.38 -36.56 13.57
N GLY A 226 -58.62 -36.86 12.29
CA GLY A 226 -59.43 -37.98 11.81
C GLY A 226 -59.08 -39.37 12.38
N ASN A 227 -57.82 -39.62 12.75
CA ASN A 227 -57.34 -40.87 13.36
C ASN A 227 -57.83 -41.05 14.80
N HIS A 228 -58.13 -39.97 15.52
CA HIS A 228 -58.66 -40.06 16.89
C HIS A 228 -60.08 -40.66 16.89
N PHE A 229 -60.91 -40.26 15.92
CA PHE A 229 -62.21 -40.84 15.64
C PHE A 229 -62.08 -42.33 15.23
N THR A 230 -61.10 -42.66 14.37
CA THR A 230 -60.82 -44.06 14.01
C THR A 230 -60.41 -44.90 15.22
N ARG A 231 -59.50 -44.39 16.07
CA ARG A 231 -59.06 -45.06 17.29
C ARG A 231 -60.21 -45.29 18.28
N ALA A 232 -61.14 -44.34 18.41
CA ALA A 232 -62.35 -44.54 19.22
C ALA A 232 -63.20 -45.72 18.72
N LEU A 233 -63.43 -45.84 17.40
CA LEU A 233 -64.13 -47.00 16.82
C LEU A 233 -63.36 -48.32 17.00
N THR A 234 -62.02 -48.33 16.90
CA THR A 234 -61.24 -49.54 17.20
C THR A 234 -61.36 -49.97 18.67
N LYS A 235 -61.47 -49.03 19.60
CA LYS A 235 -61.59 -49.29 21.05
C LYS A 235 -62.97 -49.80 21.43
N ASP A 236 -64.03 -49.09 20.99
CA ASP A 236 -65.40 -49.35 21.43
C ASP A 236 -66.03 -50.52 20.65
N MET A 237 -65.89 -50.52 19.33
CA MET A 237 -66.46 -51.55 18.44
C MET A 237 -65.51 -52.72 18.15
N LYS A 238 -64.30 -52.74 18.76
CA LYS A 238 -63.28 -53.80 18.66
C LYS A 238 -62.86 -54.12 17.21
N LEU A 239 -62.84 -53.11 16.35
CA LEU A 239 -62.48 -53.22 14.93
C LEU A 239 -60.97 -53.04 14.72
N SER A 240 -60.43 -53.63 13.64
CA SER A 240 -59.08 -53.26 13.15
C SER A 240 -59.10 -51.85 12.54
N PHE A 241 -57.94 -51.17 12.51
CA PHE A 241 -57.86 -49.77 12.07
C PHE A 241 -58.48 -49.53 10.69
N ALA A 242 -58.17 -50.37 9.69
CA ALA A 242 -58.74 -50.26 8.35
C ALA A 242 -60.28 -50.45 8.31
N LYS A 243 -60.83 -51.34 9.14
CA LYS A 243 -62.29 -51.53 9.26
C LYS A 243 -62.95 -50.34 9.97
N ALA A 244 -62.32 -49.80 11.00
CA ALA A 244 -62.76 -48.59 11.69
C ALA A 244 -62.70 -47.35 10.78
N GLU A 245 -61.67 -47.22 9.95
CA GLU A 245 -61.52 -46.12 8.98
C GLU A 245 -62.64 -46.18 7.93
N HIS A 246 -62.85 -47.35 7.33
CA HIS A 246 -63.94 -47.57 6.38
C HIS A 246 -65.33 -47.28 6.99
N LEU A 247 -65.55 -47.68 8.25
CA LEU A 247 -66.80 -47.43 8.97
C LEU A 247 -66.97 -45.95 9.33
N LYS A 248 -65.91 -45.24 9.73
CA LYS A 248 -65.92 -43.78 9.98
C LYS A 248 -66.34 -43.02 8.71
N CYS A 249 -65.69 -43.33 7.59
CA CYS A 249 -65.95 -42.66 6.31
C CYS A 249 -67.33 -43.00 5.71
N ASN A 250 -67.93 -44.13 6.11
CA ASN A 250 -69.29 -44.55 5.70
C ASN A 250 -70.29 -44.59 6.87
N ALA A 251 -70.11 -43.77 7.92
CA ALA A 251 -70.88 -43.87 9.17
C ALA A 251 -72.42 -43.83 8.97
N THR A 252 -72.90 -43.04 8.01
CA THR A 252 -74.32 -42.93 7.65
C THR A 252 -74.89 -44.16 6.92
N LYS A 253 -74.02 -45.03 6.39
CA LYS A 253 -74.36 -46.30 5.72
C LYS A 253 -74.13 -47.52 6.63
N SER A 254 -73.77 -47.30 7.90
CA SER A 254 -73.65 -48.36 8.90
C SER A 254 -75.00 -49.08 9.12
N PRO A 255 -75.04 -50.41 9.36
CA PRO A 255 -76.24 -51.09 9.84
C PRO A 255 -76.77 -50.54 11.16
N ASP A 256 -75.88 -49.99 12.01
CA ASP A 256 -76.24 -49.15 13.16
C ASP A 256 -75.40 -47.87 13.14
N PRO A 257 -75.95 -46.75 12.62
CA PRO A 257 -75.29 -45.45 12.69
C PRO A 257 -75.28 -44.87 14.11
N ARG A 258 -76.23 -45.24 14.97
CA ARG A 258 -76.38 -44.69 16.33
C ARG A 258 -75.25 -45.16 17.23
N ALA A 259 -74.90 -46.45 17.19
CA ALA A 259 -73.73 -46.98 17.88
C ALA A 259 -72.43 -46.30 17.41
N VAL A 260 -72.25 -46.11 16.10
CA VAL A 260 -71.08 -45.40 15.54
C VAL A 260 -71.01 -43.96 16.06
N PHE A 261 -72.11 -43.21 16.03
CA PHE A 261 -72.14 -41.84 16.58
C PHE A 261 -71.93 -41.79 18.10
N GLN A 262 -72.39 -42.80 18.85
CA GLN A 262 -72.15 -42.91 20.29
C GLN A 262 -70.66 -43.17 20.59
N ALA A 263 -70.02 -44.09 19.88
CA ALA A 263 -68.60 -44.38 19.99
C ALA A 263 -67.70 -43.18 19.63
N LEU A 264 -68.11 -42.36 18.65
CA LEU A 264 -67.40 -41.14 18.26
C LEU A 264 -67.66 -39.94 19.20
N ARG A 265 -68.72 -39.95 20.00
CA ARG A 265 -69.16 -38.77 20.77
C ARG A 265 -68.12 -38.20 21.74
N PRO A 266 -67.26 -38.99 22.42
CA PRO A 266 -66.18 -38.44 23.25
C PRO A 266 -65.22 -37.55 22.43
N VAL A 267 -64.74 -38.05 21.29
CA VAL A 267 -63.78 -37.32 20.43
C VAL A 267 -64.40 -36.05 19.83
N PHE A 268 -65.70 -36.08 19.52
CA PHE A 268 -66.45 -34.88 19.14
C PHE A 268 -66.45 -33.82 20.26
N ASN A 269 -66.73 -34.22 21.51
CA ASN A 269 -66.72 -33.32 22.66
C ASN A 269 -65.30 -32.76 22.95
N ASP A 270 -64.27 -33.62 22.88
CA ASP A 270 -62.86 -33.24 23.09
C ASP A 270 -62.40 -32.21 22.04
N PHE A 271 -62.76 -32.43 20.76
CA PHE A 271 -62.42 -31.54 19.66
C PHE A 271 -63.08 -30.16 19.81
N VAL A 272 -64.38 -30.11 20.14
CA VAL A 272 -65.09 -28.87 20.48
C VAL A 272 -64.43 -28.15 21.65
N SER A 273 -64.05 -28.88 22.70
CA SER A 273 -63.45 -28.29 23.91
C SER A 273 -62.11 -27.60 23.61
N GLU A 274 -61.26 -28.19 22.76
CA GLU A 274 -60.01 -27.53 22.35
C GLU A 274 -60.21 -26.40 21.34
N ILE A 275 -61.23 -26.45 20.48
CA ILE A 275 -61.59 -25.30 19.64
C ILE A 275 -62.08 -24.13 20.52
N GLN A 276 -63.00 -24.38 21.45
CA GLN A 276 -63.47 -23.39 22.43
C GLN A 276 -62.33 -22.80 23.25
N ARG A 277 -61.38 -23.62 23.73
CA ARG A 277 -60.16 -23.14 24.42
C ARG A 277 -59.31 -22.23 23.53
N SER A 278 -59.17 -22.57 22.25
CA SER A 278 -58.44 -21.74 21.27
C SER A 278 -59.08 -20.38 21.06
N ILE A 279 -60.41 -20.36 20.86
CA ILE A 279 -61.21 -19.14 20.65
C ILE A 279 -61.18 -18.26 21.90
N GLY A 280 -61.35 -18.85 23.09
CA GLY A 280 -61.28 -18.12 24.36
C GLY A 280 -59.91 -17.47 24.60
N TYR A 281 -58.82 -18.18 24.30
CA TYR A 281 -57.48 -17.60 24.36
C TYR A 281 -57.30 -16.45 23.35
N PHE A 282 -57.63 -16.68 22.06
CA PHE A 282 -57.53 -15.66 21.02
C PHE A 282 -58.29 -14.38 21.39
N SER A 283 -59.53 -14.52 21.88
CA SER A 283 -60.40 -13.40 22.27
C SER A 283 -59.94 -12.69 23.55
N SER A 284 -59.29 -13.39 24.47
CA SER A 284 -58.73 -12.78 25.70
C SER A 284 -57.53 -11.88 25.42
N VAL A 285 -56.73 -12.23 24.40
CA VAL A 285 -55.60 -11.44 23.91
C VAL A 285 -56.09 -10.32 23.00
N ASN A 286 -56.93 -10.65 22.01
CA ASN A 286 -57.44 -9.72 21.00
C ASN A 286 -58.86 -9.27 21.37
N ARG A 287 -59.00 -8.50 22.45
CA ARG A 287 -60.32 -8.14 23.03
C ARG A 287 -61.27 -7.36 22.12
N GLN A 288 -60.75 -6.76 21.04
CA GLN A 288 -61.53 -6.03 20.03
C GLN A 288 -61.89 -6.90 18.81
N ALA A 289 -61.30 -8.09 18.67
CA ALA A 289 -61.50 -8.95 17.49
C ALA A 289 -62.87 -9.65 17.54
N LYS A 290 -63.80 -9.21 16.70
CA LYS A 290 -65.07 -9.90 16.47
C LYS A 290 -64.83 -11.09 15.53
N ILE A 291 -65.27 -12.29 15.93
CA ILE A 291 -65.28 -13.47 15.05
C ILE A 291 -66.65 -13.59 14.41
N SER A 292 -66.71 -13.82 13.10
CA SER A 292 -67.97 -13.94 12.34
C SER A 292 -68.32 -15.37 11.97
N ARG A 293 -67.40 -16.09 11.30
CA ARG A 293 -67.63 -17.43 10.75
C ARG A 293 -66.43 -18.39 10.91
N VAL A 294 -66.72 -19.68 10.75
CA VAL A 294 -65.73 -20.77 10.74
C VAL A 294 -65.79 -21.49 9.39
N ILE A 295 -64.66 -21.63 8.71
CA ILE A 295 -64.54 -22.38 7.45
C ILE A 295 -63.80 -23.71 7.72
N GLY A 296 -64.41 -24.83 7.33
CA GLY A 296 -63.85 -26.17 7.49
C GLY A 296 -63.20 -26.73 6.21
N TYR A 297 -61.89 -26.94 6.24
CA TYR A 297 -61.08 -27.61 5.23
C TYR A 297 -60.46 -28.93 5.76
N GLY A 298 -59.74 -29.63 4.90
CA GLY A 298 -59.13 -30.93 5.20
C GLY A 298 -60.13 -32.09 5.05
N ASN A 299 -59.61 -33.28 4.72
CA ASN A 299 -60.45 -34.46 4.51
C ASN A 299 -61.20 -34.90 5.78
N GLY A 300 -60.78 -34.47 6.97
CA GLY A 300 -61.51 -34.71 8.23
C GLY A 300 -62.88 -34.02 8.28
N PHE A 301 -63.07 -32.87 7.61
CA PHE A 301 -64.37 -32.18 7.55
C PHE A 301 -65.44 -32.89 6.70
N LYS A 302 -65.09 -34.00 6.04
CA LYS A 302 -66.06 -34.92 5.43
C LYS A 302 -66.78 -35.80 6.46
N LEU A 303 -66.35 -35.81 7.73
CA LEU A 303 -66.96 -36.63 8.78
C LEU A 303 -68.43 -36.25 8.99
N ALA A 304 -69.33 -37.21 8.76
CA ALA A 304 -70.76 -36.99 8.85
C ALA A 304 -71.17 -36.36 10.19
N GLY A 305 -71.98 -35.31 10.15
CA GLY A 305 -72.47 -34.60 11.32
C GLY A 305 -71.49 -33.58 11.94
N LEU A 306 -70.19 -33.59 11.61
CA LEU A 306 -69.19 -32.73 12.25
C LEU A 306 -69.52 -31.24 12.12
N GLN A 307 -69.84 -30.76 10.91
CA GLN A 307 -70.20 -29.37 10.64
C GLN A 307 -71.34 -28.88 11.58
N LYS A 308 -72.45 -29.62 11.63
CA LYS A 308 -73.60 -29.30 12.50
C LYS A 308 -73.26 -29.41 13.98
N PHE A 309 -72.40 -30.35 14.36
CA PHE A 309 -71.95 -30.51 15.75
C PHE A 309 -71.09 -29.32 16.20
N LEU A 310 -70.16 -28.86 15.37
CA LEU A 310 -69.39 -27.64 15.64
C LEU A 310 -70.33 -26.42 15.74
N GLN A 311 -71.21 -26.21 14.76
CA GLN A 311 -72.15 -25.08 14.73
C GLN A 311 -73.01 -25.00 16.00
N GLN A 312 -73.54 -26.14 16.47
CA GLN A 312 -74.37 -26.22 17.68
C GLN A 312 -73.62 -25.91 18.99
N ASN A 313 -72.32 -26.27 19.08
CA ASN A 313 -71.55 -26.10 20.33
C ASN A 313 -70.63 -24.88 20.34
N LEU A 314 -70.26 -24.35 19.17
CA LEU A 314 -69.42 -23.16 19.03
C LEU A 314 -70.23 -21.86 18.89
N GLN A 315 -71.50 -21.95 18.47
CA GLN A 315 -72.42 -20.82 18.25
C GLN A 315 -71.98 -19.80 17.18
N TYR A 316 -70.99 -20.15 16.35
CA TYR A 316 -70.66 -19.48 15.09
C TYR A 316 -71.26 -20.25 13.91
N ASP A 317 -71.43 -19.59 12.76
CA ASP A 317 -71.71 -20.33 11.53
C ASP A 317 -70.47 -21.17 11.12
N VAL A 318 -70.72 -22.37 10.62
CA VAL A 318 -69.67 -23.34 10.25
C VAL A 318 -69.90 -23.78 8.82
N GLU A 319 -69.17 -23.15 7.92
CA GLU A 319 -69.18 -23.43 6.49
C GLU A 319 -68.24 -24.58 6.14
N ARG A 320 -68.60 -25.32 5.08
CA ARG A 320 -67.79 -26.38 4.49
C ARG A 320 -67.81 -26.17 2.97
N PRO A 321 -66.79 -25.52 2.38
CA PRO A 321 -66.80 -25.13 0.98
C PRO A 321 -67.03 -26.31 0.03
N ASP A 322 -67.78 -26.04 -1.03
CA ASP A 322 -68.06 -26.92 -2.16
C ASP A 322 -67.35 -26.48 -3.46
N THR A 323 -66.85 -25.24 -3.51
CA THR A 323 -65.98 -24.69 -4.55
C THR A 323 -64.95 -23.69 -3.98
N PHE A 324 -64.06 -23.18 -4.83
CA PHE A 324 -63.13 -22.09 -4.56
C PHE A 324 -63.53 -20.87 -5.43
N PRO A 325 -64.26 -19.86 -4.90
CA PRO A 325 -64.90 -18.85 -5.74
C PRO A 325 -63.98 -17.93 -6.56
N SER A 326 -62.69 -17.83 -6.23
CA SER A 326 -61.71 -17.06 -7.03
C SER A 326 -60.87 -17.92 -7.98
N LEU A 327 -61.14 -19.23 -8.06
CA LEU A 327 -60.43 -20.16 -8.93
C LEU A 327 -61.24 -20.46 -10.20
N ALA A 328 -60.63 -20.25 -11.36
CA ALA A 328 -61.18 -20.66 -12.66
C ALA A 328 -60.63 -22.03 -13.09
N GLY A 329 -61.21 -22.64 -14.12
CA GLY A 329 -60.71 -23.88 -14.73
C GLY A 329 -61.70 -25.04 -14.67
N ASP A 330 -62.82 -24.91 -15.42
CA ASP A 330 -63.94 -25.85 -15.39
C ASP A 330 -63.57 -27.33 -15.61
N SER A 331 -62.52 -27.61 -16.39
CA SER A 331 -62.00 -28.97 -16.60
C SER A 331 -61.48 -29.62 -15.31
N VAL A 332 -60.86 -28.85 -14.41
CA VAL A 332 -60.44 -29.33 -13.09
C VAL A 332 -61.62 -29.28 -12.12
N LEU A 333 -62.30 -28.13 -12.02
CA LEU A 333 -63.31 -27.86 -11.00
C LEU A 333 -64.55 -28.76 -11.11
N ASN A 334 -64.90 -29.23 -12.31
CA ASN A 334 -66.02 -30.16 -12.54
C ASN A 334 -65.59 -31.63 -12.61
N THR A 335 -64.30 -31.96 -12.42
CA THR A 335 -63.88 -33.37 -12.36
C THR A 335 -64.30 -34.00 -11.03
N PRO A 336 -65.05 -35.13 -11.01
CA PRO A 336 -65.58 -35.71 -9.77
C PRO A 336 -64.51 -36.02 -8.70
N LEU A 337 -63.33 -36.52 -9.10
CA LEU A 337 -62.22 -36.80 -8.18
C LEU A 337 -61.70 -35.54 -7.47
N PHE A 338 -61.77 -34.36 -8.12
CA PHE A 338 -61.42 -33.08 -7.52
C PHE A 338 -62.51 -32.65 -6.54
N GLN A 339 -63.79 -32.65 -6.96
CA GLN A 339 -64.92 -32.26 -6.12
C GLN A 339 -65.05 -33.13 -4.86
N GLU A 340 -64.88 -34.45 -4.99
CA GLU A 340 -64.84 -35.39 -3.85
C GLU A 340 -63.74 -35.06 -2.84
N ASN A 341 -62.67 -34.37 -3.24
CA ASN A 341 -61.48 -34.10 -2.44
C ASN A 341 -61.15 -32.61 -2.25
N LEU A 342 -62.04 -31.70 -2.66
CA LEU A 342 -61.82 -30.24 -2.70
C LEU A 342 -61.29 -29.67 -1.37
N LEU A 343 -61.87 -30.11 -0.25
CA LEU A 343 -61.44 -29.69 1.10
C LEU A 343 -59.95 -29.98 1.38
N GLY A 344 -59.40 -31.04 0.77
CA GLY A 344 -57.99 -31.40 0.88
C GLY A 344 -57.05 -30.55 0.01
N PHE A 345 -57.55 -29.82 -1.00
CA PHE A 345 -56.73 -29.03 -1.92
C PHE A 345 -56.44 -27.60 -1.45
N ALA A 346 -57.00 -27.14 -0.33
CA ALA A 346 -56.78 -25.78 0.17
C ALA A 346 -55.29 -25.46 0.42
N VAL A 347 -54.52 -26.37 1.02
CA VAL A 347 -53.06 -26.18 1.19
C VAL A 347 -52.33 -26.16 -0.17
N PRO A 348 -52.47 -27.17 -1.07
CA PRO A 348 -51.96 -27.10 -2.44
C PRO A 348 -52.28 -25.80 -3.20
N TYR A 349 -53.54 -25.34 -3.15
CA TYR A 349 -54.00 -24.09 -3.77
C TYR A 349 -53.24 -22.88 -3.19
N GLY A 350 -53.15 -22.80 -1.86
CA GLY A 350 -52.43 -21.73 -1.16
C GLY A 350 -50.92 -21.70 -1.37
N LEU A 351 -50.28 -22.84 -1.62
CA LEU A 351 -48.86 -22.92 -2.02
C LEU A 351 -48.65 -22.33 -3.43
N ALA A 352 -49.49 -22.74 -4.37
CA ALA A 352 -49.37 -22.33 -5.76
C ALA A 352 -49.74 -20.86 -5.97
N LEU A 353 -50.74 -20.34 -5.24
CA LEU A 353 -51.04 -18.90 -5.18
C LEU A 353 -49.82 -18.08 -4.75
N GLN A 354 -49.10 -18.51 -3.70
CA GLN A 354 -47.91 -17.80 -3.24
C GLN A 354 -46.79 -17.78 -4.29
N THR A 355 -46.56 -18.91 -4.97
CA THR A 355 -45.49 -19.03 -5.96
C THR A 355 -45.84 -18.38 -7.31
N LEU A 356 -47.13 -18.16 -7.60
CA LEU A 356 -47.61 -17.23 -8.64
C LEU A 356 -47.46 -15.75 -8.25
N GLY A 357 -47.10 -15.43 -7.00
CA GLY A 357 -47.04 -14.06 -6.48
C GLY A 357 -48.41 -13.47 -6.10
N MET A 358 -49.47 -14.28 -6.06
CA MET A 358 -50.86 -13.85 -5.87
C MET A 358 -51.27 -13.68 -4.40
N SER A 359 -50.35 -13.83 -3.44
CA SER A 359 -50.63 -13.63 -2.01
C SER A 359 -49.66 -12.63 -1.37
N ARG A 360 -50.07 -12.12 -0.19
CA ARG A 360 -49.27 -11.19 0.62
C ARG A 360 -48.09 -11.86 1.34
N ILE A 361 -48.12 -13.18 1.52
CA ILE A 361 -47.04 -13.93 2.16
C ILE A 361 -45.87 -14.07 1.19
N ARG A 362 -44.67 -13.65 1.61
CA ARG A 362 -43.44 -13.78 0.82
C ARG A 362 -42.43 -14.77 1.40
N THR A 363 -42.70 -15.32 2.58
CA THR A 363 -41.75 -16.19 3.31
C THR A 363 -41.50 -17.53 2.64
N SER A 364 -40.28 -18.06 2.79
CA SER A 364 -39.97 -19.45 2.48
C SER A 364 -39.03 -20.11 3.47
N LEU A 365 -39.31 -21.38 3.78
CA LEU A 365 -38.41 -22.28 4.49
C LEU A 365 -37.52 -23.11 3.53
N LEU A 366 -37.36 -22.69 2.27
CA LEU A 366 -36.41 -23.31 1.34
C LEU A 366 -34.97 -22.99 1.82
N PRO A 367 -34.08 -23.98 2.01
CA PRO A 367 -32.72 -23.70 2.49
C PRO A 367 -31.98 -22.74 1.53
N PRO A 368 -31.34 -21.67 2.05
CA PRO A 368 -30.80 -20.59 1.23
C PRO A 368 -29.71 -21.07 0.26
N GLU A 369 -28.94 -22.08 0.64
CA GLU A 369 -27.96 -22.71 -0.25
C GLU A 369 -28.61 -23.35 -1.50
N MET A 370 -29.83 -23.89 -1.39
CA MET A 370 -30.57 -24.44 -2.53
C MET A 370 -31.18 -23.34 -3.38
N ALA A 371 -31.73 -22.29 -2.76
CA ALA A 371 -32.24 -21.12 -3.47
C ALA A 371 -31.13 -20.45 -4.32
N ILE A 372 -29.93 -20.26 -3.74
CA ILE A 372 -28.77 -19.72 -4.45
C ILE A 372 -28.32 -20.67 -5.57
N ALA A 373 -28.20 -21.98 -5.30
CA ALA A 373 -27.82 -22.96 -6.32
C ALA A 373 -28.80 -23.00 -7.50
N ARG A 374 -30.12 -22.87 -7.25
CA ARG A 374 -31.18 -22.75 -8.26
C ARG A 374 -31.04 -21.46 -9.08
N GLN A 375 -30.81 -20.31 -8.44
CA GLN A 375 -30.58 -19.04 -9.15
C GLN A 375 -29.33 -19.09 -10.04
N VAL A 376 -28.23 -19.69 -9.55
CA VAL A 376 -27.00 -19.90 -10.33
C VAL A 376 -27.27 -20.84 -11.51
N ARG A 377 -27.97 -21.95 -11.30
CA ARG A 377 -28.36 -22.90 -12.34
C ARG A 377 -29.21 -22.24 -13.43
N ARG A 378 -30.19 -21.42 -13.06
CA ARG A 378 -31.06 -20.66 -13.98
C ARG A 378 -30.30 -19.59 -14.78
N LYS A 379 -29.23 -19.01 -14.21
CA LYS A 379 -28.35 -18.03 -14.90
C LYS A 379 -27.23 -18.69 -15.72
N LYS A 380 -26.88 -19.95 -15.46
CA LYS A 380 -25.73 -20.64 -16.10
C LYS A 380 -25.81 -20.70 -17.63
N PRO A 381 -26.94 -20.99 -18.30
CA PRO A 381 -27.01 -20.98 -19.77
C PRO A 381 -26.68 -19.61 -20.36
N TRP A 382 -27.21 -18.54 -19.75
CA TRP A 382 -26.94 -17.16 -20.16
C TRP A 382 -25.48 -16.76 -19.93
N ALA A 383 -24.89 -17.16 -18.80
CA ALA A 383 -23.47 -16.92 -18.53
C ALA A 383 -22.55 -17.64 -19.56
N VAL A 384 -22.88 -18.88 -19.93
CA VAL A 384 -22.17 -19.64 -20.97
C VAL A 384 -22.33 -19.00 -22.35
N ALA A 385 -23.54 -18.54 -22.70
CA ALA A 385 -23.80 -17.84 -23.96
C ALA A 385 -23.01 -16.52 -24.05
N THR A 386 -22.99 -15.72 -22.97
CA THR A 386 -22.19 -14.48 -22.91
C THR A 386 -20.69 -14.77 -23.02
N ALA A 387 -20.18 -15.80 -22.33
CA ALA A 387 -18.77 -16.20 -22.43
C ALA A 387 -18.40 -16.68 -23.84
N ALA A 388 -19.26 -17.47 -24.50
CA ALA A 388 -19.06 -17.91 -25.88
C ALA A 388 -19.07 -16.73 -26.87
N LEU A 389 -19.99 -15.77 -26.70
CA LEU A 389 -20.05 -14.56 -27.53
C LEU A 389 -18.79 -13.70 -27.36
N LEU A 390 -18.33 -13.50 -26.12
CA LEU A 390 -17.08 -12.78 -25.84
C LEU A 390 -15.87 -13.47 -26.48
N LEU A 391 -15.71 -14.78 -26.31
CA LEU A 391 -14.63 -15.55 -26.96
C LEU A 391 -14.69 -15.45 -28.49
N THR A 392 -15.89 -15.52 -29.07
CA THR A 392 -16.09 -15.38 -30.52
C THR A 392 -15.72 -13.97 -30.99
N SER A 393 -16.12 -12.91 -30.27
CA SER A 393 -15.75 -11.54 -30.61
C SER A 393 -14.24 -11.28 -30.51
N THR A 394 -13.57 -11.85 -29.50
CA THR A 394 -12.11 -11.79 -29.35
C THR A 394 -11.41 -12.54 -30.47
N ALA A 395 -11.90 -13.73 -30.87
CA ALA A 395 -11.35 -14.50 -31.98
C ALA A 395 -11.51 -13.78 -33.33
N ILE A 396 -12.68 -13.17 -33.59
CA ILE A 396 -12.91 -12.35 -34.79
C ILE A 396 -11.98 -11.13 -34.80
N SER A 397 -11.85 -10.43 -33.67
CA SER A 397 -10.95 -9.28 -33.53
C SER A 397 -9.48 -9.68 -33.77
N MET A 398 -9.02 -10.77 -33.16
CA MET A 398 -7.65 -11.27 -33.33
C MET A 398 -7.39 -11.74 -34.76
N GLY A 399 -8.36 -12.38 -35.41
CA GLY A 399 -8.29 -12.77 -36.82
C GLY A 399 -8.22 -11.55 -37.75
N ALA A 400 -9.05 -10.53 -37.54
CA ALA A 400 -9.04 -9.30 -38.32
C ALA A 400 -7.71 -8.52 -38.16
N ASN A 401 -7.20 -8.41 -36.93
CA ASN A 401 -5.90 -7.80 -36.66
C ASN A 401 -4.75 -8.61 -37.27
N GLY A 402 -4.81 -9.96 -37.22
CA GLY A 402 -3.82 -10.83 -37.85
C GLY A 402 -3.79 -10.72 -39.38
N LEU A 403 -4.96 -10.63 -40.03
CA LEU A 403 -5.07 -10.35 -41.46
C LEU A 403 -4.51 -8.96 -41.80
N SER A 404 -4.83 -7.93 -41.01
CA SER A 404 -4.28 -6.58 -41.19
C SER A 404 -2.75 -6.57 -41.03
N TYR A 405 -2.21 -7.25 -40.02
CA TYR A 405 -0.77 -7.38 -39.80
C TYR A 405 -0.07 -8.06 -40.98
N GLY A 406 -0.67 -9.11 -41.56
CA GLY A 406 -0.17 -9.78 -42.76
C GLY A 406 -0.10 -8.92 -44.02
N THR A 407 -0.77 -7.76 -44.07
CA THR A 407 -0.66 -6.81 -45.20
C THR A 407 0.51 -5.83 -45.07
N VAL A 408 1.06 -5.66 -43.86
CA VAL A 408 2.17 -4.71 -43.58
C VAL A 408 3.47 -5.41 -43.18
N HIS A 409 3.38 -6.62 -42.62
CA HIS A 409 4.53 -7.43 -42.23
C HIS A 409 5.10 -8.21 -43.44
N THR A 410 5.78 -7.47 -44.31
CA THR A 410 6.53 -8.01 -45.47
C THR A 410 8.03 -7.94 -45.22
N ASP A 411 8.79 -8.92 -45.74
CA ASP A 411 10.24 -9.08 -45.60
C ASP A 411 11.04 -7.78 -45.84
N GLN A 412 10.57 -6.90 -46.73
CA GLN A 412 11.18 -5.60 -47.03
C GLN A 412 11.33 -4.72 -45.78
N TRP A 413 10.31 -4.69 -44.92
CA TRP A 413 10.33 -3.90 -43.68
C TRP A 413 11.18 -4.56 -42.59
N GLU A 414 11.23 -5.89 -42.52
CA GLU A 414 12.09 -6.58 -41.56
C GLU A 414 13.57 -6.32 -41.85
N ASN A 415 13.98 -6.36 -43.12
CA ASN A 415 15.34 -6.01 -43.53
C ASN A 415 15.68 -4.54 -43.23
N ALA A 416 14.79 -3.59 -43.54
CA ALA A 416 15.02 -2.16 -43.24
C ALA A 416 15.11 -1.86 -41.73
N VAL A 417 14.28 -2.52 -40.90
CA VAL A 417 14.34 -2.39 -39.43
C VAL A 417 15.62 -3.02 -38.86
N LYS A 418 16.11 -4.09 -39.48
CA LYS A 418 17.40 -4.69 -39.11
C LYS A 418 18.56 -3.75 -39.45
N GLU A 419 18.56 -3.14 -40.64
CA GLU A 419 19.58 -2.16 -41.03
C GLU A 419 19.60 -0.92 -40.12
N GLU A 420 18.43 -0.39 -39.69
CA GLU A 420 18.36 0.68 -38.68
C GLU A 420 19.03 0.27 -37.36
N LYS A 421 18.73 -0.95 -36.89
CA LYS A 421 19.23 -1.46 -35.62
C LYS A 421 20.74 -1.74 -35.65
N ASP A 422 21.26 -2.26 -36.76
CA ASP A 422 22.67 -2.52 -36.94
C ASP A 422 23.45 -1.19 -37.04
N LEU A 423 22.96 -0.21 -37.82
CA LEU A 423 23.52 1.15 -37.90
C LEU A 423 23.48 1.88 -36.55
N LYS A 424 22.38 1.78 -35.80
CA LYS A 424 22.25 2.34 -34.45
C LYS A 424 23.25 1.74 -33.46
N THR A 425 23.57 0.46 -33.62
CA THR A 425 24.59 -0.25 -32.84
C THR A 425 26.00 0.24 -33.19
N GLU A 426 26.29 0.48 -34.47
CA GLU A 426 27.54 1.09 -34.93
C GLU A 426 27.70 2.53 -34.40
N ILE A 427 26.67 3.38 -34.55
CA ILE A 427 26.66 4.75 -34.01
C ILE A 427 26.94 4.75 -32.51
N THR A 428 26.27 3.89 -31.74
CA THR A 428 26.49 3.77 -30.28
C THR A 428 27.94 3.38 -29.95
N THR A 429 28.53 2.48 -30.75
CA THR A 429 29.92 2.02 -30.60
C THR A 429 30.91 3.14 -30.91
N LEU A 430 30.69 3.89 -32.00
CA LEU A 430 31.51 5.03 -32.40
C LEU A 430 31.43 6.19 -31.40
N THR A 431 30.23 6.50 -30.87
CA THR A 431 30.04 7.50 -29.81
C THR A 431 30.82 7.13 -28.55
N GLY A 432 30.71 5.88 -28.08
CA GLY A 432 31.47 5.41 -26.91
C GLY A 432 33.00 5.44 -27.12
N ALA A 433 33.48 5.19 -28.34
CA ALA A 433 34.89 5.32 -28.69
C ALA A 433 35.35 6.79 -28.71
N TYR A 434 34.54 7.70 -29.27
CA TYR A 434 34.78 9.13 -29.28
C TYR A 434 34.82 9.73 -27.87
N ASP A 435 33.82 9.45 -27.03
CA ASP A 435 33.75 9.98 -25.67
C ASP A 435 34.91 9.49 -24.79
N LYS A 436 35.36 8.25 -25.00
CA LYS A 436 36.58 7.74 -24.35
C LYS A 436 37.82 8.54 -24.76
N GLN A 437 38.03 8.79 -26.06
CA GLN A 437 39.18 9.57 -26.54
C GLN A 437 39.11 11.03 -26.10
N LYS A 438 37.92 11.63 -26.08
CA LYS A 438 37.66 12.97 -25.54
C LYS A 438 38.01 13.05 -24.05
N ALA A 439 37.63 12.06 -23.26
CA ALA A 439 37.98 11.99 -21.83
C ALA A 439 39.49 11.85 -21.59
N GLU A 440 40.22 11.09 -22.43
CA GLU A 440 41.69 11.03 -22.37
C GLU A 440 42.33 12.37 -22.77
N PHE A 441 41.83 13.03 -23.83
CA PHE A 441 42.26 14.37 -24.23
C PHE A 441 42.05 15.41 -23.12
N ASP A 442 40.85 15.49 -22.54
CA ASP A 442 40.55 16.46 -21.47
C ASP A 442 41.35 16.17 -20.18
N LYS A 443 41.69 14.90 -19.90
CA LYS A 443 42.62 14.53 -18.83
C LYS A 443 44.03 15.05 -19.09
N ILE A 444 44.57 14.82 -20.29
CA ILE A 444 45.89 15.33 -20.71
C ILE A 444 45.90 16.86 -20.68
N ARG A 445 44.84 17.51 -21.16
CA ARG A 445 44.67 18.97 -21.14
C ARG A 445 44.66 19.54 -19.72
N LYS A 446 43.97 18.90 -18.77
CA LYS A 446 44.01 19.29 -17.35
C LYS A 446 45.41 19.15 -16.74
N GLN A 447 46.14 18.09 -17.09
CA GLN A 447 47.55 17.93 -16.67
C GLN A 447 48.46 19.00 -17.29
N ALA A 448 48.26 19.35 -18.57
CA ALA A 448 49.01 20.41 -19.24
C ALA A 448 48.74 21.79 -18.63
N ASN A 449 47.48 22.12 -18.33
CA ASN A 449 47.11 23.35 -17.63
C ASN A 449 47.79 23.44 -16.26
N TYR A 450 47.67 22.40 -15.42
CA TYR A 450 48.29 22.34 -14.09
C TYR A 450 49.82 22.53 -14.12
N LEU A 451 50.49 22.13 -15.20
CA LEU A 451 51.94 22.33 -15.35
C LEU A 451 52.34 23.77 -15.76
N VAL A 452 51.39 24.58 -16.26
CA VAL A 452 51.63 25.90 -16.89
C VAL A 452 51.00 27.06 -16.11
N GLU A 453 49.86 26.85 -15.45
CA GLU A 453 49.25 27.83 -14.55
C GLU A 453 50.18 28.16 -13.38
N GLY A 454 50.17 29.42 -12.93
CA GLY A 454 51.04 29.92 -11.86
C GLY A 454 52.54 30.10 -12.21
N ARG A 455 53.04 29.60 -13.35
CA ARG A 455 54.48 29.66 -13.71
C ARG A 455 54.89 30.69 -14.76
N ARG A 456 54.01 31.64 -15.13
CA ARG A 456 54.33 32.68 -16.12
C ARG A 456 54.84 33.99 -15.52
N ASP A 457 54.50 34.30 -14.28
CA ASP A 457 54.97 35.50 -13.57
C ASP A 457 56.02 35.10 -12.53
N MET A 458 57.31 35.30 -12.82
CA MET A 458 58.42 34.87 -11.95
C MET A 458 58.67 35.81 -10.75
N LYS A 459 57.60 36.27 -10.09
CA LYS A 459 57.67 37.23 -8.96
C LYS A 459 58.56 36.77 -7.80
N TRP A 460 58.71 35.45 -7.59
CA TRP A 460 59.56 34.90 -6.53
C TRP A 460 61.05 35.20 -6.76
N LEU A 461 61.54 35.22 -8.01
CA LEU A 461 62.93 35.61 -8.30
C LEU A 461 63.22 37.08 -7.91
N GLU A 462 62.21 37.95 -7.99
CA GLU A 462 62.34 39.34 -7.52
C GLU A 462 62.48 39.40 -6.00
N VAL A 463 61.80 38.53 -5.24
CA VAL A 463 61.97 38.44 -3.77
C VAL A 463 63.35 37.93 -3.41
N TYR A 464 63.85 36.88 -4.08
CA TYR A 464 65.21 36.41 -3.86
C TYR A 464 66.27 37.46 -4.21
N LYS A 465 66.08 38.27 -5.27
CA LYS A 465 66.97 39.42 -5.55
C LYS A 465 66.87 40.47 -4.45
N ALA A 466 65.65 40.88 -4.04
CA ALA A 466 65.46 41.86 -2.97
C ALA A 466 66.12 41.43 -1.66
N ILE A 467 65.94 40.18 -1.21
CA ILE A 467 66.65 39.62 -0.05
C ILE A 467 68.18 39.71 -0.25
N ASN A 468 68.68 39.32 -1.43
CA ASN A 468 70.11 39.29 -1.72
C ASN A 468 70.77 40.69 -1.69
N GLU A 469 70.12 41.73 -2.22
CA GLU A 469 70.67 43.09 -2.18
C GLU A 469 70.51 43.75 -0.81
N CYS A 470 69.58 43.30 0.03
CA CYS A 470 69.47 43.75 1.42
C CYS A 470 70.57 43.20 2.33
N LEU A 471 71.23 42.08 1.98
CA LEU A 471 72.23 41.46 2.85
C LEU A 471 73.47 42.37 3.01
N PRO A 472 73.98 42.54 4.24
CA PRO A 472 75.19 43.34 4.47
C PRO A 472 76.40 42.72 3.77
N ARG A 473 77.24 43.61 3.24
CA ARG A 473 78.52 43.32 2.57
C ARG A 473 79.51 44.43 2.93
N ASP A 474 80.75 44.07 3.21
CA ASP A 474 81.86 45.04 3.29
C ASP A 474 82.23 45.57 1.89
N GLY A 475 82.88 46.73 1.82
CA GLY A 475 83.40 47.28 0.57
C GLY A 475 84.43 46.37 -0.10
N ASN A 476 84.41 46.34 -1.44
CA ASN A 476 85.11 45.33 -2.27
C ASN A 476 86.61 45.12 -1.99
N ASP A 477 87.32 46.10 -1.42
CA ASP A 477 88.77 46.03 -1.15
C ASP A 477 89.14 45.82 0.34
N GLU A 478 88.19 45.96 1.28
CA GLU A 478 88.46 45.84 2.73
C GLU A 478 88.01 44.48 3.32
N ALA A 479 87.01 43.85 2.67
CA ALA A 479 86.32 42.63 3.09
C ALA A 479 87.22 41.41 3.36
N GLU A 480 88.37 41.30 2.70
CA GLU A 480 89.27 40.14 2.83
C GLU A 480 90.29 40.29 3.96
N THR A 481 90.63 41.52 4.36
CA THR A 481 91.67 41.82 5.36
C THR A 481 91.19 41.89 6.81
N LEU A 482 89.89 42.10 7.05
CA LEU A 482 89.34 42.18 8.41
C LEU A 482 89.26 40.80 9.08
N PRO A 483 89.36 40.71 10.43
CA PRO A 483 88.94 39.52 11.18
C PRO A 483 87.50 39.13 10.83
N ILE A 484 87.17 37.84 10.83
CA ILE A 484 85.82 37.37 10.45
C ILE A 484 84.74 37.92 11.39
N GLU A 485 85.12 38.23 12.63
CA GLU A 485 84.29 38.82 13.68
C GLU A 485 83.98 40.31 13.44
N LEU A 486 84.64 40.97 12.48
CA LEU A 486 84.42 42.39 12.14
C LEU A 486 83.91 42.60 10.70
N ARG A 487 83.69 41.52 9.93
CA ARG A 487 83.13 41.59 8.57
C ARG A 487 81.63 41.80 8.62
N ASN A 488 81.09 42.76 7.89
CA ASN A 488 79.66 42.98 7.73
C ASN A 488 79.10 41.96 6.74
N ARG A 489 78.94 40.71 7.20
CA ARG A 489 78.45 39.59 6.39
C ARG A 489 77.44 38.74 7.14
N ILE A 490 76.40 38.33 6.43
CA ILE A 490 75.39 37.36 6.88
C ILE A 490 75.32 36.20 5.89
N SER A 491 75.17 34.98 6.39
CA SER A 491 75.02 33.77 5.56
C SER A 491 73.62 33.17 5.75
N ILE A 492 72.72 33.36 4.78
CA ILE A 492 71.40 32.71 4.80
C ILE A 492 71.55 31.24 4.38
N THR A 493 71.20 30.32 5.28
CA THR A 493 71.35 28.87 5.11
C THR A 493 70.09 28.21 4.59
N SER A 494 68.92 28.79 4.87
CA SER A 494 67.62 28.28 4.41
C SER A 494 66.64 29.43 4.15
N ILE A 495 65.87 29.33 3.06
CA ILE A 495 64.76 30.22 2.76
C ILE A 495 63.53 29.35 2.51
N THR A 496 62.57 29.42 3.43
CA THR A 496 61.28 28.75 3.30
C THR A 496 60.15 29.78 3.16
N CYS A 497 59.08 29.39 2.48
CA CYS A 497 57.96 30.24 2.12
C CYS A 497 56.66 29.44 2.29
N GLU A 498 55.72 29.97 3.04
CA GLU A 498 54.43 29.34 3.35
C GLU A 498 53.29 30.29 2.95
N HIS A 499 52.23 29.76 2.34
CA HIS A 499 51.09 30.58 1.90
C HIS A 499 49.94 30.52 2.91
N THR A 500 49.57 31.66 3.49
CA THR A 500 48.44 31.78 4.42
C THR A 500 47.30 32.60 3.82
N LYS A 501 46.06 32.19 4.13
CA LYS A 501 44.85 32.94 3.78
C LYS A 501 44.59 34.14 4.68
N ASN A 502 45.25 34.20 5.84
CA ASN A 502 45.25 35.37 6.70
C ASN A 502 46.63 35.55 7.35
N LEU A 503 47.24 36.71 7.15
CA LEU A 503 48.48 37.12 7.81
C LEU A 503 48.25 37.65 9.24
N GLU A 504 47.03 38.05 9.59
CA GLU A 504 46.67 38.57 10.92
C GLU A 504 46.92 37.53 12.03
N THR A 505 46.72 36.25 11.75
CA THR A 505 46.95 35.16 12.72
C THR A 505 48.43 34.94 12.98
N TRP A 506 49.26 34.97 11.93
CA TRP A 506 50.73 34.89 12.07
C TRP A 506 51.27 36.08 12.89
N PHE A 507 50.80 37.29 12.60
CA PHE A 507 51.22 38.49 13.33
C PHE A 507 50.82 38.46 14.82
N ALA A 508 49.68 37.85 15.14
CA ALA A 508 49.25 37.63 16.52
C ALA A 508 50.06 36.53 17.25
N GLU A 509 50.67 35.59 16.51
CA GLU A 509 51.50 34.50 17.04
C GLU A 509 52.96 34.90 17.28
N LEU A 510 53.41 36.07 16.81
CA LEU A 510 54.78 36.57 17.02
C LEU A 510 55.11 36.74 18.51
N THR A 511 56.36 36.46 18.87
CA THR A 511 56.90 36.68 20.23
C THR A 511 57.09 38.17 20.52
N GLU A 512 57.27 38.54 21.79
CA GLU A 512 57.56 39.95 22.14
C GLU A 512 58.94 40.39 21.63
N GLU A 513 59.94 39.51 21.62
CA GLU A 513 61.26 39.75 20.99
C GLU A 513 61.10 40.06 19.48
N GLN A 514 60.27 39.28 18.77
CA GLN A 514 59.93 39.54 17.37
C GLN A 514 59.13 40.85 17.18
N LYS A 515 58.46 41.38 18.19
CA LYS A 515 57.77 42.68 18.11
C LYS A 515 58.74 43.84 18.36
N GLU A 516 59.64 43.69 19.33
CA GLU A 516 60.73 44.66 19.57
C GLU A 516 61.70 44.76 18.39
N ASN A 517 61.89 43.67 17.62
CA ASN A 517 62.72 43.62 16.42
C ASN A 517 61.97 43.88 15.09
N MET A 518 60.78 44.46 15.14
CA MET A 518 60.03 44.91 13.95
C MET A 518 60.06 46.45 13.78
N ASN A 519 59.84 46.93 12.56
CA ASN A 519 59.66 48.35 12.28
C ASN A 519 58.46 48.91 13.08
N PRO A 520 58.63 49.97 13.91
CA PRO A 520 57.56 50.48 14.78
C PRO A 520 56.28 50.93 14.05
N ALA A 521 56.38 51.38 12.79
CA ALA A 521 55.21 51.77 12.00
C ALA A 521 54.41 50.56 11.49
N GLU A 522 55.06 49.42 11.28
CA GLU A 522 54.40 48.16 10.88
C GLU A 522 53.76 47.48 12.09
N LEU A 523 54.47 47.47 13.23
CA LEU A 523 53.96 46.95 14.51
C LEU A 523 52.64 47.61 14.93
N ALA A 524 52.44 48.90 14.60
CA ALA A 524 51.22 49.63 14.88
C ALA A 524 50.05 49.38 13.89
N ALA A 525 50.32 48.78 12.72
CA ALA A 525 49.36 48.65 11.62
C ALA A 525 48.83 47.21 11.43
N GLY A 526 49.74 46.24 11.49
CA GLY A 526 49.47 44.81 11.26
C GLY A 526 49.21 44.43 9.79
N PRO A 527 49.64 43.25 9.33
CA PRO A 527 49.38 42.75 7.98
C PRO A 527 47.94 42.23 7.88
N LYS A 528 47.33 42.31 6.68
CA LYS A 528 45.90 41.99 6.49
C LYS A 528 45.66 41.15 5.23
N GLY A 529 44.82 40.12 5.36
CA GLY A 529 44.41 39.27 4.24
C GLY A 529 45.42 38.19 3.84
N GLU A 530 45.27 37.68 2.62
CA GLU A 530 46.01 36.55 2.06
C GLU A 530 47.42 36.96 1.59
N GLY A 531 48.39 36.04 1.71
CA GLY A 531 49.78 36.30 1.34
C GLY A 531 50.74 35.16 1.73
N TYR A 532 52.03 35.45 1.66
CA TYR A 532 53.10 34.50 1.96
C TYR A 532 53.89 34.93 3.20
N ILE A 533 54.28 33.97 4.03
CA ILE A 533 55.21 34.17 5.15
C ILE A 533 56.56 33.60 4.69
N PHE A 534 57.58 34.46 4.64
CA PHE A 534 58.96 34.04 4.41
C PHE A 534 59.67 33.84 5.75
N ARG A 535 60.52 32.81 5.80
CA ARG A 535 61.36 32.47 6.95
C ARG A 535 62.78 32.23 6.44
N LEU A 536 63.68 33.17 6.74
CA LEU A 536 65.11 33.14 6.37
C LEU A 536 65.91 32.70 7.60
N GLN A 537 66.45 31.49 7.59
CA GLN A 537 67.38 31.05 8.62
C GLN A 537 68.79 31.40 8.18
N GLY A 538 69.60 31.97 9.06
CA GLY A 538 70.95 32.39 8.73
C GLY A 538 71.88 32.40 9.93
N THR A 539 73.16 32.63 9.65
CA THR A 539 74.23 32.69 10.65
C THR A 539 75.13 33.90 10.39
N HIS A 540 75.70 34.44 11.46
CA HIS A 540 76.82 35.39 11.39
C HIS A 540 77.85 35.12 12.49
N TYR A 541 79.02 35.73 12.31
CA TYR A 541 80.14 35.72 13.26
C TYR A 541 80.49 37.12 13.76
N HIS A 542 79.80 38.15 13.26
CA HIS A 542 80.08 39.56 13.52
C HIS A 542 79.80 39.95 14.99
N ARG A 543 80.77 40.59 15.64
CA ARG A 543 80.72 41.12 17.02
C ARG A 543 81.81 42.19 17.26
N GLU A 544 81.43 43.45 17.30
CA GLU A 544 82.33 44.57 17.66
C GLU A 544 82.44 44.74 19.19
N GLU A 545 83.55 44.39 19.84
CA GLU A 545 83.68 44.48 21.32
C GLU A 545 83.36 45.87 21.90
N GLU A 546 83.63 46.95 21.17
CA GLU A 546 83.37 48.33 21.60
C GLU A 546 81.90 48.79 21.38
N ASN A 547 81.09 48.02 20.63
CA ASN A 547 79.77 48.43 20.17
C ASN A 547 78.69 47.34 20.37
N PRO A 548 78.00 47.31 21.53
CA PRO A 548 76.94 46.35 21.83
C PRO A 548 75.71 46.39 20.90
N GLN A 549 75.58 47.40 20.02
CA GLN A 549 74.51 47.45 19.02
C GLN A 549 74.82 46.59 17.78
N MET A 550 76.07 46.15 17.62
CA MET A 550 76.52 45.23 16.57
C MET A 550 76.83 43.84 17.14
N TRP A 551 76.06 43.42 18.15
CA TRP A 551 76.11 42.08 18.73
C TRP A 551 74.81 41.34 18.39
N ASP A 552 74.93 40.03 18.16
CA ASP A 552 73.81 39.08 18.08
C ASP A 552 72.63 39.57 17.22
N ILE A 553 71.41 39.49 17.74
CA ILE A 553 70.20 39.89 17.01
C ILE A 553 70.15 41.39 16.68
N LEU A 554 70.88 42.23 17.42
CA LEU A 554 70.98 43.66 17.13
C LEU A 554 71.83 43.92 15.88
N TYR A 555 72.88 43.13 15.64
CA TYR A 555 73.59 43.17 14.35
C TYR A 555 72.65 42.80 13.19
N VAL A 556 71.88 41.71 13.31
CA VAL A 556 70.89 41.32 12.27
C VAL A 556 69.85 42.43 12.03
N LYS A 557 69.38 43.07 13.10
CA LYS A 557 68.46 44.22 13.02
C LYS A 557 69.09 45.41 12.29
N ASN A 558 70.27 45.85 12.75
CA ASN A 558 70.88 47.11 12.36
C ASN A 558 71.65 47.03 11.04
N ALA A 559 72.05 45.83 10.59
CA ALA A 559 72.79 45.60 9.35
C ALA A 559 71.97 44.93 8.22
N PHE A 560 70.78 44.36 8.50
CA PHE A 560 69.98 43.65 7.48
C PHE A 560 68.49 43.99 7.49
N LEU A 561 67.87 44.21 8.65
CA LEU A 561 66.48 44.69 8.70
C LEU A 561 66.39 46.18 8.40
N GLU A 562 66.98 47.04 9.23
CA GLU A 562 66.81 48.49 9.15
C GLU A 562 67.35 49.14 7.86
N PRO A 563 68.60 48.88 7.41
CA PRO A 563 69.10 49.41 6.14
C PRO A 563 68.60 48.63 4.91
N GLY A 564 68.01 47.43 5.11
CA GLY A 564 67.61 46.51 4.06
C GLY A 564 66.10 46.31 3.99
N LEU A 565 65.59 45.27 4.65
CA LEU A 565 64.19 44.83 4.53
C LEU A 565 63.14 45.84 5.03
N TRP A 566 63.53 46.86 5.81
CA TRP A 566 62.67 47.97 6.24
C TRP A 566 62.60 49.13 5.24
N GLN A 567 63.49 49.18 4.23
CA GLN A 567 63.51 50.24 3.23
C GLN A 567 62.48 50.00 2.10
N TRP A 568 62.00 51.08 1.48
CA TRP A 568 61.08 50.97 0.34
C TRP A 568 61.77 50.41 -0.91
N THR A 569 62.99 50.91 -1.14
CA THR A 569 63.93 50.54 -2.21
C THR A 569 65.34 50.52 -1.64
N VAL A 570 66.17 49.57 -2.07
CA VAL A 570 67.61 49.50 -1.74
C VAL A 570 68.42 49.71 -3.02
N GLU A 571 69.55 50.40 -2.95
CA GLU A 571 70.46 50.57 -4.10
C GLU A 571 71.43 49.38 -4.16
N ALA A 572 71.47 48.69 -5.30
CA ALA A 572 72.36 47.56 -5.53
C ALA A 572 73.75 48.01 -5.99
N GLU A 573 74.74 47.11 -5.92
CA GLU A 573 76.15 47.36 -6.30
C GLU A 573 76.35 47.85 -7.76
N ASP A 574 75.37 47.64 -8.64
CA ASP A 574 75.36 48.12 -10.02
C ASP A 574 74.74 49.53 -10.20
N GLY A 575 74.37 50.19 -9.09
CA GLY A 575 73.68 51.47 -9.06
C GLY A 575 72.19 51.40 -9.40
N THR A 576 71.60 50.21 -9.45
CA THR A 576 70.15 50.07 -9.71
C THR A 576 69.34 50.02 -8.42
N GLN A 577 68.25 50.80 -8.36
CA GLN A 577 67.30 50.72 -7.25
C GLN A 577 66.44 49.46 -7.38
N GLN A 578 66.49 48.62 -6.35
CA GLN A 578 65.73 47.40 -6.17
C GLN A 578 64.50 47.68 -5.30
N ASP A 579 63.31 47.43 -5.82
CA ASP A 579 62.06 47.44 -5.04
C ASP A 579 62.16 46.39 -3.91
N VAL A 580 61.88 46.78 -2.65
CA VAL A 580 61.85 45.86 -1.49
C VAL A 580 60.44 45.88 -0.88
N ARG A 581 60.12 46.80 0.02
CA ARG A 581 58.76 46.89 0.58
C ARG A 581 57.73 47.33 -0.46
N ARG A 582 58.17 48.09 -1.47
CA ARG A 582 57.38 48.42 -2.66
C ARG A 582 56.89 47.21 -3.45
N MET A 583 57.62 46.08 -3.43
CA MET A 583 57.17 44.82 -4.04
C MET A 583 56.34 43.95 -3.09
N GLY A 584 55.93 44.49 -1.95
CA GLY A 584 55.00 43.89 -0.98
C GLY A 584 55.65 43.16 0.19
N ILE A 585 56.96 43.32 0.41
CA ILE A 585 57.64 42.85 1.63
C ILE A 585 57.20 43.75 2.79
N SER A 586 56.88 43.18 3.95
CA SER A 586 56.44 43.94 5.13
C SER A 586 56.58 43.12 6.42
N HIS A 587 56.51 43.80 7.56
CA HIS A 587 56.52 43.22 8.91
C HIS A 587 57.76 42.34 9.13
N ALA A 588 58.92 42.85 8.71
CA ALA A 588 60.18 42.11 8.79
C ALA A 588 60.79 42.20 10.19
N THR A 589 61.11 41.05 10.78
CA THR A 589 61.62 40.91 12.14
C THR A 589 62.61 39.74 12.27
N ALA A 590 63.39 39.71 13.36
CA ALA A 590 64.38 38.69 13.66
C ALA A 590 64.28 38.19 15.11
N GLU A 591 64.50 36.89 15.32
CA GLU A 591 64.73 36.26 16.62
C GLU A 591 65.98 35.36 16.61
N LEU A 592 66.55 35.10 17.80
CA LEU A 592 67.66 34.17 17.95
C LEU A 592 67.21 32.70 17.88
N MET A 593 67.96 31.86 17.15
CA MET A 593 67.75 30.40 17.11
C MET A 593 68.51 29.65 18.22
N GLY A 594 68.88 30.35 19.30
CA GLY A 594 69.66 29.87 20.42
C GLY A 594 70.57 30.96 20.97
N ALA A 595 71.23 30.71 22.09
CA ALA A 595 72.31 31.59 22.54
C ALA A 595 73.53 31.45 21.61
N PRO A 596 74.31 32.52 21.37
CA PRO A 596 75.58 32.45 20.62
C PRO A 596 76.52 31.39 21.21
N TYR A 597 77.26 30.69 20.35
CA TYR A 597 78.12 29.58 20.76
C TYR A 597 79.50 29.60 20.08
N PRO A 598 80.58 29.19 20.78
CA PRO A 598 81.92 29.17 20.21
C PRO A 598 82.06 28.07 19.15
N THR A 599 82.64 28.44 18.01
CA THR A 599 82.87 27.61 16.82
C THR A 599 84.34 27.71 16.41
N GLU A 600 84.92 26.60 15.94
CA GLU A 600 86.32 26.55 15.49
C GLU A 600 86.48 27.16 14.09
N TYR A 601 87.31 28.20 13.99
CA TYR A 601 87.67 28.89 12.76
C TYR A 601 89.14 28.63 12.40
N TYR A 602 89.38 28.14 11.18
CA TYR A 602 90.69 27.73 10.68
C TYR A 602 91.25 28.80 9.73
N ILE A 603 92.44 29.32 10.05
CA ILE A 603 92.95 30.57 9.47
C ILE A 603 93.44 30.40 8.00
N ASN A 604 93.89 29.20 7.60
CA ASN A 604 94.65 28.98 6.35
C ASN A 604 94.01 28.03 5.31
N GLY A 605 92.71 27.70 5.42
CA GLY A 605 91.85 27.26 4.29
C GLY A 605 92.34 26.14 3.34
N LEU A 606 92.96 25.07 3.85
CA LEU A 606 93.77 24.16 3.01
C LEU A 606 92.96 23.11 2.20
N GLN A 607 93.20 23.08 0.88
CA GLN A 607 92.52 22.22 -0.09
C GLN A 607 93.32 20.96 -0.45
N ALA A 608 92.85 19.76 -0.05
CA ALA A 608 93.48 18.47 -0.38
C ALA A 608 92.73 17.72 -1.52
N ALA A 609 93.46 16.97 -2.35
CA ALA A 609 93.01 16.59 -3.68
C ALA A 609 92.63 15.11 -3.91
N ILE A 610 91.56 14.94 -4.70
CA ILE A 610 91.26 13.86 -5.67
C ILE A 610 92.17 12.61 -5.64
N SER A 611 91.68 11.50 -5.09
CA SER A 611 91.97 10.15 -5.58
C SER A 611 90.92 9.13 -5.10
N GLY A 612 90.71 8.04 -5.86
CA GLY A 612 90.19 6.77 -5.33
C GLY A 612 88.70 6.65 -4.93
N ASP A 613 87.85 6.36 -5.90
CA ASP A 613 86.67 5.46 -5.80
C ASP A 613 85.44 5.84 -4.92
N THR A 614 84.44 4.95 -4.89
CA THR A 614 83.03 5.16 -4.51
C THR A 614 82.72 5.73 -3.11
N GLY A 615 81.81 6.72 -3.05
CA GLY A 615 80.96 6.97 -1.87
C GLY A 615 80.35 8.38 -1.78
N PRO A 616 79.02 8.56 -1.59
CA PRO A 616 78.42 9.87 -1.34
C PRO A 616 78.57 10.27 0.13
N VAL A 617 79.72 10.85 0.51
CA VAL A 617 79.94 11.41 1.84
C VAL A 617 79.34 12.82 1.95
N SER A 618 78.72 13.12 3.08
CA SER A 618 78.12 14.41 3.41
C SER A 618 79.16 15.55 3.43
N ARG A 619 78.92 16.63 2.68
CA ARG A 619 79.74 17.84 2.69
C ARG A 619 79.12 18.94 3.55
N THR A 620 79.45 18.94 4.83
CA THR A 620 79.52 20.15 5.66
C THR A 620 80.90 20.75 5.50
N GLY A 621 81.01 21.89 4.82
CA GLY A 621 82.29 22.56 4.56
C GLY A 621 82.17 23.60 3.44
N LEU A 622 82.46 24.85 3.76
CA LEU A 622 82.42 25.97 2.82
C LEU A 622 83.71 26.03 2.00
N ASN A 623 83.59 26.20 0.68
CA ASN A 623 84.65 26.71 -0.18
C ASN A 623 83.99 27.37 -1.42
N PRO A 624 84.51 28.47 -1.98
CA PRO A 624 83.76 29.28 -2.93
C PRO A 624 83.85 28.74 -4.36
N GLY A 625 82.81 29.03 -5.15
CA GLY A 625 82.82 28.87 -6.61
C GLY A 625 82.11 27.62 -7.16
N TYR A 626 81.15 27.89 -8.03
CA TYR A 626 80.50 26.97 -8.98
C TYR A 626 79.56 25.85 -8.46
N SER A 627 78.42 25.72 -9.16
CA SER A 627 77.37 24.73 -8.92
C SER A 627 77.01 23.99 -10.22
N PRO A 628 76.96 22.64 -10.23
CA PRO A 628 76.51 21.86 -11.39
C PRO A 628 75.17 21.15 -11.13
N VAL A 629 74.08 21.64 -11.72
CA VAL A 629 72.78 20.93 -11.73
C VAL A 629 72.87 19.67 -12.61
N ARG A 630 72.57 18.49 -12.03
CA ARG A 630 72.40 17.23 -12.78
C ARG A 630 70.92 16.82 -12.87
N ARG A 631 70.47 16.47 -14.07
CA ARG A 631 69.12 15.94 -14.36
C ARG A 631 69.12 14.40 -14.34
N SER A 632 68.05 13.81 -13.83
CA SER A 632 67.83 12.35 -13.82
C SER A 632 67.32 11.82 -15.18
N PRO A 633 67.76 10.63 -15.63
CA PRO A 633 67.25 10.01 -16.85
C PRO A 633 65.97 9.18 -16.64
N THR A 634 65.00 9.48 -17.50
CA THR A 634 63.82 8.73 -17.96
C THR A 634 63.71 7.24 -17.58
N VAL A 635 62.60 6.85 -16.93
CA VAL A 635 62.10 5.46 -16.91
C VAL A 635 61.26 5.20 -18.16
N ARG A 636 61.54 4.11 -18.89
CA ARG A 636 60.78 3.69 -20.09
C ARG A 636 59.84 2.54 -19.75
N THR A 637 58.54 2.73 -19.94
CA THR A 637 57.51 1.72 -19.68
C THR A 637 57.35 0.73 -20.83
N GLN A 638 57.33 -0.57 -20.52
CA GLN A 638 56.73 -1.61 -21.36
C GLN A 638 56.04 -2.67 -20.49
N THR A 639 54.78 -2.97 -20.80
CA THR A 639 54.03 -4.17 -20.37
C THR A 639 54.11 -5.21 -21.51
N PRO A 640 53.90 -6.54 -21.28
CA PRO A 640 52.51 -7.04 -21.26
C PRO A 640 52.20 -8.36 -20.47
N THR A 641 50.97 -8.43 -19.94
CA THR A 641 50.04 -9.60 -19.87
C THR A 641 50.39 -10.97 -19.22
N ARG A 642 49.45 -11.44 -18.36
CA ARG A 642 48.91 -12.83 -18.20
C ARG A 642 49.90 -13.97 -17.80
N SER A 643 49.63 -14.89 -16.84
CA SER A 643 48.36 -15.36 -16.23
C SER A 643 48.58 -16.35 -15.04
N ARG A 644 47.46 -16.77 -14.38
CA ARG A 644 47.22 -18.05 -13.65
C ARG A 644 48.08 -18.45 -12.40
N SER A 645 47.41 -18.40 -11.25
CA SER A 645 47.10 -19.56 -10.36
C SER A 645 48.09 -20.10 -9.28
N ARG A 646 47.52 -20.26 -8.06
CA ARG A 646 47.80 -21.24 -6.96
C ARG A 646 48.97 -21.06 -5.96
N LYS A 647 48.58 -21.02 -4.68
CA LYS A 647 49.09 -21.68 -3.43
C LYS A 647 50.58 -22.12 -3.30
N GLY A 648 51.12 -21.86 -2.10
CA GLY A 648 52.40 -22.31 -1.52
C GLY A 648 53.11 -21.08 -0.92
N GLU A 649 53.34 -20.90 0.38
CA GLU A 649 54.00 -21.72 1.44
C GLU A 649 55.54 -21.66 1.45
N ALA A 650 56.05 -20.94 2.47
CA ALA A 650 57.24 -21.18 3.30
C ALA A 650 58.70 -21.03 2.78
N GLU A 651 59.53 -20.54 3.72
CA GLU A 651 60.94 -20.85 4.00
C GLU A 651 62.09 -20.39 3.07
N ASP A 652 62.67 -19.23 3.46
CA ASP A 652 63.99 -19.09 4.12
C ASP A 652 65.36 -19.07 3.39
N ASP A 653 66.20 -18.22 4.01
CA ASP A 653 67.67 -18.10 4.08
C ASP A 653 68.53 -17.81 2.82
N TYR A 654 69.23 -16.67 2.85
CA TYR A 654 70.69 -16.68 3.10
C TYR A 654 71.17 -15.31 3.63
N GLY A 655 71.86 -15.31 4.78
CA GLY A 655 72.14 -14.10 5.55
C GLY A 655 73.31 -13.19 5.10
N GLY A 656 73.46 -12.06 5.81
CA GLY A 656 74.58 -11.12 5.69
C GLY A 656 74.57 -10.10 6.84
N SER A 657 75.64 -10.04 7.66
CA SER A 657 75.63 -9.28 8.92
C SER A 657 76.91 -8.47 9.19
N SER A 658 76.72 -7.24 9.69
CA SER A 658 77.67 -6.46 10.53
C SER A 658 76.87 -5.27 11.09
N ARG A 659 76.68 -5.04 12.40
CA ARG A 659 77.58 -4.84 13.54
C ARG A 659 78.34 -3.50 13.56
N PHE A 660 77.91 -2.66 14.50
CA PHE A 660 78.65 -1.73 15.38
C PHE A 660 79.97 -1.08 14.90
N ASN A 661 80.08 0.24 15.12
CA ASN A 661 80.94 0.70 16.23
C ASN A 661 80.48 2.05 16.83
N THR A 662 80.89 2.31 18.06
CA THR A 662 80.78 3.59 18.79
C THR A 662 82.16 4.23 18.95
N GLY A 663 82.31 5.54 18.80
CA GLY A 663 83.61 6.22 18.88
C GLY A 663 83.53 7.63 19.47
N SER A 664 84.41 7.90 20.45
CA SER A 664 84.49 9.12 21.27
C SER A 664 84.64 10.43 20.49
N VAL A 665 84.07 11.51 21.02
CA VAL A 665 84.64 12.87 20.85
C VAL A 665 86.00 12.90 21.56
N GLY A 666 86.99 13.60 21.00
CA GLY A 666 88.28 13.81 21.66
C GLY A 666 89.51 13.36 20.87
N SER A 667 89.68 13.84 19.64
CA SER A 667 90.98 13.90 18.98
C SER A 667 91.04 15.08 18.00
N ILE A 668 92.02 15.96 18.19
CA ILE A 668 92.45 16.90 17.15
C ILE A 668 93.01 16.05 15.99
N GLN A 669 92.70 16.42 14.74
CA GLN A 669 93.17 15.64 13.59
C GLN A 669 94.71 15.68 13.49
N PRO A 670 95.38 14.53 13.24
CA PRO A 670 96.83 14.47 13.20
C PRO A 670 97.37 15.16 11.93
N GLY A 671 97.85 16.39 12.09
CA GLY A 671 98.45 17.17 10.99
C GLY A 671 98.09 18.66 10.94
N VAL A 672 97.48 19.23 11.98
CA VAL A 672 97.21 20.68 12.11
C VAL A 672 97.90 21.19 13.38
N ASP A 673 98.70 22.24 13.27
CA ASP A 673 99.35 22.88 14.41
C ASP A 673 98.37 23.80 15.16
N SER A 674 98.51 23.90 16.49
CA SER A 674 97.52 24.56 17.35
C SER A 674 97.49 26.08 17.28
N GLU A 675 98.28 26.69 16.40
CA GLU A 675 98.28 28.15 16.15
C GLU A 675 97.39 28.55 14.96
N ASP A 676 96.90 27.59 14.15
CA ASP A 676 96.06 27.82 12.97
C ASP A 676 94.54 27.89 13.26
N VAL A 677 94.11 27.74 14.53
CA VAL A 677 92.69 27.61 14.91
C VAL A 677 92.31 28.61 16.02
N ARG A 678 91.23 29.38 15.80
CA ARG A 678 90.65 30.31 16.77
C ARG A 678 89.20 29.90 17.09
N LEU A 679 88.77 30.04 18.34
CA LEU A 679 87.35 29.97 18.68
C LEU A 679 86.71 31.36 18.48
N ILE A 680 85.65 31.42 17.69
CA ILE A 680 84.83 32.61 17.44
C ILE A 680 83.38 32.32 17.83
N GLU A 681 82.62 33.31 18.30
CA GLU A 681 81.18 33.12 18.53
C GLU A 681 80.41 33.11 17.20
N GLN A 682 79.52 32.12 17.04
CA GLN A 682 78.54 32.05 15.96
C GLN A 682 77.16 32.35 16.53
N THR A 683 76.42 33.21 15.84
CA THR A 683 75.03 33.53 16.17
C THR A 683 74.12 33.07 15.04
N ASP A 684 73.25 32.12 15.36
CA ASP A 684 72.22 31.57 14.47
C ASP A 684 70.89 32.30 14.73
N PHE A 685 70.23 32.74 13.65
CA PHE A 685 69.02 33.57 13.75
C PHE A 685 67.96 33.17 12.71
N LEU A 686 66.71 33.57 12.99
CA LEU A 686 65.59 33.46 12.07
C LEU A 686 65.02 34.86 11.79
N VAL A 687 65.09 35.31 10.54
CA VAL A 687 64.31 36.45 10.04
C VAL A 687 62.99 35.96 9.48
N THR A 688 61.89 36.61 9.85
CA THR A 688 60.57 36.35 9.24
C THR A 688 59.93 37.63 8.72
N PHE A 689 59.17 37.54 7.63
CA PHE A 689 58.44 38.67 7.05
C PHE A 689 57.21 38.20 6.24
N ALA A 690 56.24 39.10 6.09
CA ALA A 690 55.08 38.90 5.22
C ALA A 690 55.34 39.44 3.80
N TRP A 691 54.90 38.71 2.78
CA TRP A 691 54.96 39.12 1.38
C TRP A 691 53.58 39.04 0.71
N GLN A 692 53.08 40.17 0.23
CA GLN A 692 51.84 40.29 -0.54
C GLN A 692 52.18 40.78 -1.96
N PRO A 693 52.11 39.94 -3.01
CA PRO A 693 52.93 40.11 -4.22
C PRO A 693 52.46 41.21 -5.21
N VAL A 694 52.78 42.47 -4.92
CA VAL A 694 52.41 43.65 -5.72
C VAL A 694 52.96 43.58 -7.16
N PRO A 695 52.11 43.58 -8.21
CA PRO A 695 52.52 43.68 -9.61
C PRO A 695 53.29 44.97 -9.89
N LYS A 696 54.36 44.90 -10.71
CA LYS A 696 55.18 46.07 -11.10
C LYS A 696 54.41 47.35 -11.50
N PRO A 697 53.33 47.33 -12.30
CA PRO A 697 52.59 48.56 -12.64
C PRO A 697 51.76 49.15 -11.48
N GLU A 698 51.57 48.42 -10.38
CA GLU A 698 50.79 48.83 -9.19
C GLU A 698 51.70 49.31 -8.05
N ARG A 699 53.02 49.31 -8.26
CA ARG A 699 54.06 49.70 -7.29
C ARG A 699 54.15 51.23 -7.16
N GLY A 700 53.43 51.80 -6.22
CA GLY A 700 53.45 53.24 -5.91
C GLY A 700 54.75 53.77 -5.30
N ASP A 701 54.76 55.06 -5.00
CA ASP A 701 55.79 55.73 -4.19
C ASP A 701 55.65 55.36 -2.70
N ASP A 702 56.67 55.65 -1.89
CA ASP A 702 56.70 55.23 -0.47
C ASP A 702 55.66 55.97 0.39
N PRO A 703 54.68 55.26 1.00
CA PRO A 703 53.75 55.87 1.95
C PRO A 703 54.43 56.31 3.26
N LEU A 704 55.67 55.88 3.55
CA LEU A 704 56.42 56.25 4.74
C LEU A 704 57.42 57.40 4.51
N ALA A 705 58.04 57.53 3.33
CA ALA A 705 58.81 58.72 2.95
C ALA A 705 57.98 60.02 2.94
N ALA A 706 56.65 59.93 2.91
CA ALA A 706 55.76 61.06 3.19
C ALA A 706 55.94 61.66 4.60
N ALA A 707 56.62 60.97 5.52
CA ALA A 707 57.04 61.47 6.83
C ALA A 707 58.45 62.11 6.85
N GLY A 708 59.20 62.09 5.73
CA GLY A 708 60.49 62.75 5.62
C GLY A 708 61.09 62.64 4.21
N GLY A 709 61.20 63.77 3.48
CA GLY A 709 61.68 63.74 2.10
C GLY A 709 62.16 65.08 1.51
N ALA A 710 62.96 64.95 0.45
CA ALA A 710 63.44 65.98 -0.48
C ALA A 710 64.20 65.26 -1.64
N ALA A 711 64.32 65.73 -2.88
CA ALA A 711 63.56 66.73 -3.66
C ALA A 711 63.98 66.65 -5.16
N THR A 712 63.06 66.94 -6.09
CA THR A 712 63.26 67.18 -7.55
C THR A 712 63.69 65.99 -8.44
N GLY A 713 63.29 65.86 -9.72
CA GLY A 713 62.24 66.57 -10.50
C GLY A 713 62.52 66.55 -12.03
N GLY A 714 61.50 66.44 -12.89
CA GLY A 714 61.66 66.73 -14.35
C GLY A 714 61.03 65.77 -15.40
N GLN A 715 59.75 66.02 -15.69
CA GLN A 715 58.99 65.88 -16.96
C GLN A 715 59.73 66.07 -18.34
N PRO A 716 59.08 65.92 -19.54
CA PRO A 716 57.96 65.04 -20.00
C PRO A 716 58.02 64.61 -21.53
N SER A 717 56.87 64.18 -22.10
CA SER A 717 56.49 64.18 -23.54
C SER A 717 56.96 62.99 -24.42
N ALA A 718 56.26 62.51 -25.48
CA ALA A 718 55.00 62.86 -26.20
C ALA A 718 54.32 61.52 -26.68
N ALA A 719 52.99 61.33 -26.84
CA ALA A 719 52.01 61.93 -27.80
C ALA A 719 52.46 61.79 -29.29
N GLN A 720 51.66 61.39 -30.31
CA GLN A 720 50.20 61.16 -30.53
C GLN A 720 50.02 60.52 -31.98
N PRO A 721 48.86 60.46 -32.71
CA PRO A 721 47.44 60.11 -32.43
C PRO A 721 46.83 59.07 -33.51
N PRO A 722 45.57 59.11 -34.08
CA PRO A 722 44.72 57.89 -34.14
C PRO A 722 43.77 57.69 -35.39
N ALA A 723 42.64 56.97 -35.21
CA ALA A 723 41.39 56.90 -36.03
C ALA A 723 41.41 56.06 -37.34
N THR A 724 40.31 55.53 -37.92
CA THR A 724 38.83 55.77 -37.91
C THR A 724 38.04 54.41 -37.89
N GLN A 725 36.75 54.18 -37.53
CA GLN A 725 35.44 54.91 -37.41
C GLN A 725 34.45 54.70 -38.61
N THR A 726 33.14 54.33 -38.51
CA THR A 726 32.27 53.87 -37.36
C THR A 726 31.19 52.77 -37.73
N PRO A 727 29.81 52.88 -37.78
CA PRO A 727 28.91 51.70 -37.49
C PRO A 727 27.63 51.42 -38.36
N ALA A 728 26.81 50.43 -37.92
CA ALA A 728 25.33 50.25 -38.09
C ALA A 728 24.77 49.73 -39.45
N GLY A 729 23.57 49.09 -39.55
CA GLY A 729 22.49 48.65 -38.62
C GLY A 729 21.33 48.02 -39.46
N GLY A 730 20.19 47.47 -38.97
CA GLY A 730 19.58 47.20 -37.65
C GLY A 730 18.09 46.72 -37.82
N ASN A 731 17.37 46.31 -36.74
CA ASN A 731 15.94 45.85 -36.71
C ASN A 731 15.60 44.54 -37.51
N THR A 732 14.50 43.77 -37.33
CA THR A 732 13.26 43.69 -36.49
C THR A 732 12.61 42.29 -36.74
N ALA A 733 11.64 41.71 -36.00
CA ALA A 733 11.14 41.78 -34.61
C ALA A 733 9.96 40.76 -34.42
N GLY A 734 9.51 40.50 -33.17
CA GLY A 734 8.30 39.73 -32.79
C GLY A 734 8.54 38.24 -32.46
N GLU A 735 7.72 37.53 -31.67
CA GLU A 735 6.83 37.80 -30.51
C GLU A 735 6.06 36.48 -30.22
N LYS A 736 5.89 36.08 -28.93
CA LYS A 736 4.80 35.21 -28.39
C LYS A 736 4.68 33.74 -28.88
N GLU A 737 4.00 32.80 -28.22
CA GLU A 737 3.34 32.62 -26.89
C GLU A 737 3.64 31.14 -26.48
N GLU A 738 3.86 30.70 -25.22
CA GLU A 738 3.00 30.55 -24.02
C GLU A 738 2.02 29.33 -24.04
N GLU A 739 1.62 28.86 -22.85
CA GLU A 739 0.88 27.61 -22.50
C GLU A 739 1.64 26.27 -22.74
N THR A 740 1.75 25.23 -21.89
CA THR A 740 1.19 24.70 -20.62
C THR A 740 0.34 23.42 -20.74
N ASN A 741 0.77 22.38 -20.01
CA ASN A 741 0.06 21.16 -19.56
C ASN A 741 -0.79 20.33 -20.53
N PHE A 742 -0.35 19.08 -20.75
CA PHE A 742 -1.12 17.89 -20.36
C PHE A 742 -0.18 16.79 -19.83
#